data_AF-A0A507FHV3-F1
#
_entry.id   AF-A0A507FHV3-F1
#
_cell.length_a   1.000
_cell.length_b   1.000
_cell.length_c   1.000
_cell.angle_alpha   90.00
_cell.angle_beta   90.00
_cell.angle_gamma   90.00
#
_symmetry.space_group_name_H-M   'P 1'
#
loop_
_entity.id
_entity.type
_entity.pdbx_description
1 polymer ?
#
loop_
_entity_poly.entity_id
_entity_poly.type
_entity_poly.pdbx_seq_one_letter_code
_entity_poly.pdbx_strand_id
1 'polypeptide(L)'
;MEISGLPSSIQLQILRHLSGTHTQPPQKPVRLNPASDAGHTASSEATLTACQALTTCGFAVVDDFLAPDTAGKILSNLCKEWRSSGKLRPAKTGAGVLGKTDLRVRSDTVAAVDLGEIDSLLDRQDLKYGVDAVNGSIDGRANHSNQSDRPSSRSVRDQLTSLVHGVNRAFSLTENQELRSNGLAQLGFYSDGAMYVKHKDASPLIPGRLITAIMYFTENWEENQGGQLRLYSDDGSYTDIAPRFNRLLLFKSHLDHEVLPTFCDRFALTIWMYSENADTAAKIRLHSQLPQNNVHHLKELAIAKSEKPWSITISVASYRDPDTHATINSLLQNAKYPQRLKIRILYQDHQDEDSQIHSEPLIVNGASVVSKTIPSHSATGPYSARRIIAKGISIPPGSEEAYYLQIDSHMRFVQDWDTRIIGLLKSAETVCSKSIISFYPPGFGDDNLNPEGSFLKPPGPHGPVLMYCKGFDADGMPRIAGKLVFPPPPVKTWPDGVSETETLIRQPFIAAGLLFARISVIQDMYGISGESKTTAQASENLEGLFFGEESLCSARLYTHGWDIWAPRDPEVEIGFHRWNRAYRHTFWENCGAQTVNDGGKDGRDVGKYRSQQLVKKVLELDGSSDVRALDEEWGLGSRNGLGRIRLLADWKELCGMS
;
A
#
# COMPACT_ATOMS: atom_id res chain seq x y z
N MET A 1 -17.25 37.10 -29.69
CA MET A 1 -16.11 36.46 -30.36
C MET A 1 -15.49 35.51 -29.35
N GLU A 2 -15.56 34.20 -29.57
CA GLU A 2 -15.01 33.22 -28.62
C GLU A 2 -13.48 33.30 -28.61
N ILE A 3 -12.88 33.40 -27.41
CA ILE A 3 -11.43 33.53 -27.23
C ILE A 3 -10.69 32.31 -27.82
N SER A 4 -11.33 31.13 -27.80
CA SER A 4 -10.83 29.86 -28.37
C SER A 4 -10.53 29.94 -29.88
N GLY A 5 -11.11 30.88 -30.61
CA GLY A 5 -10.89 31.07 -32.05
C GLY A 5 -9.68 31.94 -32.42
N LEU A 6 -8.99 32.54 -31.43
CA LEU A 6 -7.83 33.42 -31.68
C LEU A 6 -6.52 32.62 -31.71
N PRO A 7 -5.45 33.11 -32.37
CA PRO A 7 -4.12 32.52 -32.26
C PRO A 7 -3.63 32.45 -30.80
N SER A 8 -2.93 31.38 -30.41
CA SER A 8 -2.49 31.14 -29.02
C SER A 8 -1.70 32.30 -28.42
N SER A 9 -0.94 33.05 -29.23
CA SER A 9 -0.21 34.25 -28.80
C SER A 9 -1.14 35.39 -28.36
N ILE A 10 -2.26 35.58 -29.05
CA ILE A 10 -3.28 36.58 -28.74
C ILE A 10 -4.14 36.11 -27.57
N GLN A 11 -4.49 34.81 -27.51
CA GLN A 11 -5.16 34.23 -26.34
C GLN A 11 -4.32 34.43 -25.08
N LEU A 12 -3.00 34.21 -25.15
CA LEU A 12 -2.07 34.43 -24.03
C LEU A 12 -1.94 35.92 -23.64
N GLN A 13 -1.95 36.84 -24.60
CA GLN A 13 -1.97 38.29 -24.32
C GLN A 13 -3.27 38.72 -23.63
N ILE A 14 -4.41 38.22 -24.11
CA ILE A 14 -5.73 38.47 -23.51
C ILE A 14 -5.78 37.87 -22.10
N LEU A 15 -5.31 36.64 -21.90
CA LEU A 15 -5.27 35.98 -20.59
C LEU A 15 -4.34 36.71 -19.61
N ARG A 16 -3.18 37.21 -20.05
CA ARG A 16 -2.28 38.06 -19.23
C ARG A 16 -2.91 39.39 -18.85
N HIS A 17 -3.73 39.96 -19.72
CA HIS A 17 -4.41 41.23 -19.46
C HIS A 17 -5.63 41.05 -18.52
N LEU A 18 -6.37 39.96 -18.67
CA LEU A 18 -7.53 39.61 -17.84
C LEU A 18 -7.14 39.07 -16.45
N SER A 19 -5.94 38.48 -16.30
CA SER A 19 -5.38 38.06 -15.01
C SER A 19 -4.84 39.23 -14.17
N GLY A 20 -5.32 40.45 -14.39
CA GLY A 20 -4.90 41.69 -13.73
C GLY A 20 -5.13 41.68 -12.22
N THR A 21 -4.31 40.95 -11.50
CA THR A 21 -3.91 41.24 -10.12
C THR A 21 -2.40 41.33 -10.15
N HIS A 22 -1.89 42.53 -9.85
CA HIS A 22 -0.49 42.77 -9.54
C HIS A 22 -0.01 41.81 -8.43
N THR A 23 0.50 40.64 -8.78
CA THR A 23 1.74 40.19 -8.14
C THR A 23 2.83 40.94 -8.88
N GLN A 24 3.01 42.24 -8.55
CA GLN A 24 4.27 42.86 -8.91
C GLN A 24 5.38 41.96 -8.33
N PRO A 25 6.38 41.58 -9.13
CA PRO A 25 7.60 41.00 -8.61
C PRO A 25 8.10 41.90 -7.47
N PRO A 26 8.59 41.35 -6.36
CA PRO A 26 9.05 42.17 -5.24
C PRO A 26 10.05 43.21 -5.74
N GLN A 27 9.80 44.49 -5.44
CA GLN A 27 10.80 45.54 -5.60
C GLN A 27 12.04 45.15 -4.80
N LYS A 28 13.23 45.45 -5.34
CA LYS A 28 14.55 45.14 -4.75
C LYS A 28 14.54 45.28 -3.21
N PRO A 29 14.63 44.18 -2.44
CA PRO A 29 15.04 44.28 -1.05
C PRO A 29 16.51 44.68 -1.00
N VAL A 30 16.85 45.55 -0.05
CA VAL A 30 18.20 46.06 0.21
C VAL A 30 19.18 44.89 0.38
N ARG A 31 20.38 44.99 -0.23
CA ARG A 31 21.51 44.05 0.01
C ARG A 31 21.76 43.98 1.51
N LEU A 32 21.45 42.83 2.12
CA LEU A 32 21.97 42.49 3.44
C LEU A 32 23.34 41.86 3.22
N ASN A 33 24.36 42.45 3.85
CA ASN A 33 25.71 41.89 3.83
C ASN A 33 25.70 40.48 4.44
N PRO A 34 26.45 39.52 3.87
CA PRO A 34 26.57 38.21 4.47
C PRO A 34 27.18 38.34 5.87
N ALA A 35 26.49 37.78 6.86
CA ALA A 35 27.09 37.54 8.17
C ALA A 35 28.30 36.61 8.00
N SER A 36 29.39 36.96 8.67
CA SER A 36 30.68 36.28 8.65
C SER A 36 30.57 34.76 8.84
N ASP A 37 31.40 34.03 8.09
CA ASP A 37 31.63 32.59 8.20
C ASP A 37 31.67 32.12 9.65
N ALA A 38 30.62 31.42 10.06
CA ALA A 38 30.54 30.73 11.35
C ALA A 38 30.13 29.27 11.10
N GLY A 39 31.12 28.37 11.25
CA GLY A 39 30.99 26.94 11.52
C GLY A 39 30.20 26.10 10.50
N HIS A 40 30.91 25.28 9.72
CA HIS A 40 30.29 24.23 8.90
C HIS A 40 29.74 23.10 9.81
N THR A 41 28.42 22.92 9.79
CA THR A 41 27.73 21.77 10.38
C THR A 41 27.37 20.76 9.28
N ALA A 42 27.20 19.48 9.61
CA ALA A 42 26.90 18.42 8.64
C ALA A 42 25.64 18.68 7.77
N SER A 43 24.62 19.39 8.30
CA SER A 43 23.42 19.75 7.52
C SER A 43 23.70 20.81 6.43
N SER A 44 24.73 21.64 6.62
CA SER A 44 25.15 22.64 5.63
C SER A 44 25.82 22.00 4.41
N GLU A 45 26.56 20.91 4.59
CA GLU A 45 27.21 20.17 3.52
C GLU A 45 26.19 19.40 2.68
N ALA A 46 25.26 18.67 3.33
CA ALA A 46 24.18 17.96 2.65
C ALA A 46 23.31 18.90 1.78
N THR A 47 23.04 20.11 2.28
CA THR A 47 22.29 21.13 1.52
C THR A 47 23.05 21.60 0.28
N LEU A 48 24.37 21.80 0.37
CA LEU A 48 25.21 22.17 -0.76
C LEU A 48 25.26 21.04 -1.81
N THR A 49 25.45 19.79 -1.37
CA THR A 49 25.42 18.62 -2.24
C THR A 49 24.08 18.48 -2.95
N ALA A 50 22.97 18.71 -2.26
CA ALA A 50 21.64 18.69 -2.86
C ALA A 50 21.45 19.81 -3.90
N CYS A 51 21.96 21.02 -3.64
CA CYS A 51 21.94 22.10 -4.63
C CYS A 51 22.73 21.74 -5.88
N GLN A 52 23.88 21.06 -5.75
CA GLN A 52 24.66 20.57 -6.88
C GLN A 52 23.94 19.46 -7.64
N ALA A 53 23.39 18.47 -6.93
CA ALA A 53 22.62 17.37 -7.53
C ALA A 53 21.39 17.86 -8.30
N LEU A 54 20.74 18.94 -7.86
CA LEU A 54 19.63 19.57 -8.57
C LEU A 54 20.01 20.01 -9.99
N THR A 55 21.27 20.39 -10.22
CA THR A 55 21.73 20.81 -11.56
C THR A 55 21.75 19.65 -12.55
N THR A 56 22.13 18.46 -12.10
CA THR A 56 22.36 17.27 -12.94
C THR A 56 21.16 16.33 -12.98
N CYS A 57 20.51 16.10 -11.84
CA CYS A 57 19.44 15.12 -11.68
C CYS A 57 18.04 15.71 -11.83
N GLY A 58 17.90 17.04 -11.90
CA GLY A 58 16.59 17.71 -11.97
C GLY A 58 15.87 17.84 -10.63
N PHE A 59 16.26 17.06 -9.63
CA PHE A 59 15.78 17.16 -8.25
C PHE A 59 16.83 16.67 -7.24
N ALA A 60 16.61 16.98 -5.96
CA ALA A 60 17.41 16.51 -4.84
C ALA A 60 16.57 16.43 -3.55
N VAL A 61 16.96 15.56 -2.62
CA VAL A 61 16.29 15.38 -1.33
C VAL A 61 17.31 15.53 -0.21
N VAL A 62 16.93 16.21 0.87
CA VAL A 62 17.70 16.33 2.10
C VAL A 62 16.80 15.91 3.26
N ASP A 63 17.18 14.86 3.98
CA ASP A 63 16.56 14.47 5.24
C ASP A 63 17.17 15.30 6.39
N ASP A 64 16.39 15.47 7.46
CA ASP A 64 16.79 16.22 8.66
C ASP A 64 17.29 17.64 8.36
N PHE A 65 16.58 18.35 7.48
CA PHE A 65 17.01 19.64 6.95
C PHE A 65 17.09 20.73 8.03
N LEU A 66 16.05 20.85 8.86
CA LEU A 66 16.00 21.79 9.98
C LEU A 66 16.50 21.12 11.27
N ALA A 67 16.90 21.93 12.26
CA ALA A 67 17.10 21.41 13.61
C ALA A 67 15.79 20.76 14.13
N PRO A 68 15.84 19.60 14.80
CA PRO A 68 14.64 18.88 15.25
C PRO A 68 13.65 19.74 16.03
N ASP A 69 14.14 20.58 16.96
CA ASP A 69 13.30 21.50 17.74
C ASP A 69 12.57 22.51 16.84
N THR A 70 13.27 23.07 15.85
CA THR A 70 12.68 24.01 14.89
C THR A 70 11.63 23.32 14.02
N ALA A 71 11.91 22.11 13.53
CA ALA A 71 10.93 21.33 12.76
C ALA A 71 9.69 20.99 13.59
N GLY A 72 9.87 20.61 14.86
CA GLY A 72 8.80 20.32 15.80
C GLY A 72 7.92 21.54 16.10
N LYS A 73 8.53 22.72 16.27
CA LYS A 73 7.80 23.98 16.43
C LYS A 73 7.00 24.37 15.19
N ILE A 74 7.54 24.15 13.98
CA ILE A 74 6.78 24.41 12.75
C ILE A 74 5.56 23.48 12.67
N LEU A 75 5.74 22.18 12.97
CA LEU A 75 4.62 21.24 12.97
C LEU A 75 3.53 21.63 13.97
N SER A 76 3.90 21.97 15.21
CA SER A 76 2.94 22.32 16.27
C SER A 76 2.31 23.70 16.07
N ASN A 77 3.13 24.76 16.07
CA ASN A 77 2.69 26.15 16.16
C ASN A 77 2.27 26.75 14.81
N LEU A 78 2.67 26.13 13.69
CA LEU A 78 2.22 26.55 12.36
C LEU A 78 1.25 25.53 11.77
N CYS A 79 1.69 24.31 11.50
CA CYS A 79 0.89 23.33 10.74
C CYS A 79 -0.39 22.91 11.48
N LYS A 80 -0.26 22.38 12.72
CA LYS A 80 -1.39 21.89 13.52
C LYS A 80 -2.29 23.04 13.98
N GLU A 81 -1.73 24.16 14.45
CA GLU A 81 -2.51 25.34 14.89
C GLU A 81 -3.32 25.98 13.74
N TRP A 82 -2.74 26.17 12.56
CA TRP A 82 -3.46 26.82 11.45
C TRP A 82 -4.55 25.94 10.86
N ARG A 83 -4.38 24.62 10.94
CA ARG A 83 -5.45 23.69 10.65
C ARG A 83 -6.58 23.80 11.67
N SER A 84 -6.29 23.68 12.96
CA SER A 84 -7.34 23.67 14.00
C SER A 84 -8.09 25.01 14.09
N SER A 85 -7.42 26.13 13.81
CA SER A 85 -8.03 27.48 13.79
C SER A 85 -8.78 27.81 12.49
N GLY A 86 -8.79 26.91 11.49
CA GLY A 86 -9.50 27.12 10.23
C GLY A 86 -8.89 28.19 9.31
N LYS A 87 -7.60 28.49 9.47
CA LYS A 87 -6.86 29.44 8.60
C LYS A 87 -6.63 28.88 7.19
N LEU A 88 -6.56 27.57 7.05
CA LEU A 88 -6.41 26.89 5.76
C LEU A 88 -7.71 26.95 4.95
N ARG A 89 -7.59 27.22 3.64
CA ARG A 89 -8.73 27.34 2.72
C ARG A 89 -8.62 26.33 1.57
N PRO A 90 -9.73 25.80 1.02
CA PRO A 90 -9.68 24.93 -0.15
C PRO A 90 -8.86 25.54 -1.27
N ALA A 91 -7.93 24.76 -1.81
CA ALA A 91 -7.06 25.27 -2.85
C ALA A 91 -7.81 25.58 -4.15
N LYS A 92 -7.26 26.50 -4.94
CA LYS A 92 -7.81 26.93 -6.23
C LYS A 92 -6.81 26.67 -7.34
N THR A 93 -7.33 26.42 -8.54
CA THR A 93 -6.58 26.35 -9.79
C THR A 93 -6.87 27.60 -10.63
N GLY A 94 -5.83 28.18 -11.25
CA GLY A 94 -5.90 29.47 -11.93
C GLY A 94 -5.56 30.66 -11.02
N ALA A 95 -5.41 31.85 -11.61
CA ALA A 95 -5.01 33.08 -10.92
C ALA A 95 -6.15 34.12 -10.88
N GLY A 96 -6.25 34.87 -9.78
CA GLY A 96 -7.20 35.97 -9.62
C GLY A 96 -8.66 35.53 -9.76
N VAL A 97 -9.43 36.27 -10.56
CA VAL A 97 -10.88 36.06 -10.81
C VAL A 97 -11.17 34.73 -11.53
N LEU A 98 -10.17 34.14 -12.18
CA LEU A 98 -10.29 32.84 -12.87
C LEU A 98 -10.08 31.64 -11.93
N GLY A 99 -9.74 31.88 -10.66
CA GLY A 99 -9.49 30.84 -9.67
C GLY A 99 -10.74 30.02 -9.36
N LYS A 100 -10.71 28.71 -9.67
CA LYS A 100 -11.79 27.77 -9.33
C LYS A 100 -11.30 26.68 -8.38
N THR A 101 -12.16 26.26 -7.48
CA THR A 101 -11.92 25.05 -6.67
C THR A 101 -12.45 23.84 -7.45
N ASP A 102 -11.57 22.89 -7.76
CA ASP A 102 -11.94 21.62 -8.39
C ASP A 102 -11.23 20.49 -7.63
N LEU A 103 -12.02 19.77 -6.82
CA LEU A 103 -11.53 18.68 -5.98
C LEU A 103 -10.99 17.49 -6.78
N ARG A 104 -11.32 17.38 -8.07
CA ARG A 104 -10.77 16.35 -8.97
C ARG A 104 -9.34 16.69 -9.40
N VAL A 105 -8.94 17.96 -9.32
CA VAL A 105 -7.61 18.42 -9.67
C VAL A 105 -6.73 18.49 -8.43
N ARG A 106 -7.22 19.14 -7.38
CA ARG A 106 -6.54 19.17 -6.08
C ARG A 106 -7.55 19.29 -4.95
N SER A 107 -7.39 18.48 -3.92
CA SER A 107 -8.30 18.40 -2.77
C SER A 107 -7.65 18.83 -1.47
N ASP A 108 -6.52 19.53 -1.54
CA ASP A 108 -5.83 20.10 -0.39
C ASP A 108 -6.40 21.45 0.05
N THR A 109 -6.05 21.83 1.27
CA THR A 109 -6.27 23.18 1.80
C THR A 109 -4.93 23.90 1.95
N VAL A 110 -4.92 25.20 1.68
CA VAL A 110 -3.69 26.00 1.66
C VAL A 110 -3.83 27.31 2.42
N ALA A 111 -2.71 27.85 2.88
CA ALA A 111 -2.56 29.22 3.36
C ALA A 111 -1.19 29.79 2.94
N ALA A 112 -1.12 31.11 2.75
CA ALA A 112 0.15 31.80 2.56
C ALA A 112 0.78 32.11 3.92
N VAL A 113 2.08 31.88 4.05
CA VAL A 113 2.89 32.13 5.24
C VAL A 113 3.95 33.16 4.87
N ASP A 114 4.00 34.28 5.60
CA ASP A 114 5.09 35.25 5.47
C ASP A 114 6.35 34.72 6.19
N LEU A 115 7.42 34.50 5.43
CA LEU A 115 8.70 34.02 5.96
C LEU A 115 9.39 35.05 6.87
N GLY A 116 8.99 36.33 6.79
CA GLY A 116 9.43 37.36 7.73
C GLY A 116 8.82 37.24 9.12
N GLU A 117 7.66 36.61 9.23
CA GLU A 117 6.96 36.43 10.51
C GLU A 117 7.14 35.02 11.08
N ILE A 118 7.73 34.09 10.32
CA ILE A 118 7.79 32.67 10.69
C ILE A 118 8.51 32.46 12.03
N ASP A 119 9.64 33.13 12.28
CA ASP A 119 10.35 32.98 13.55
C ASP A 119 9.54 33.53 14.73
N SER A 120 8.81 34.64 14.54
CA SER A 120 7.91 35.21 15.56
C SER A 120 6.70 34.32 15.84
N LEU A 121 6.24 33.54 14.86
CA LEU A 121 5.20 32.53 15.07
C LEU A 121 5.73 31.35 15.90
N LEU A 122 7.00 31.00 15.77
CA LEU A 122 7.64 29.88 16.47
C LEU A 122 8.06 30.22 17.92
N ASP A 123 8.21 31.51 18.25
CA ASP A 123 8.59 31.99 19.60
C ASP A 123 7.41 32.14 20.58
N ARG A 124 6.17 31.88 20.16
CA ARG A 124 5.01 31.88 21.05
C ARG A 124 5.11 30.70 22.03
N GLN A 125 5.22 31.00 23.34
CA GLN A 125 5.30 29.98 24.38
C GLN A 125 4.04 29.10 24.43
N ASP A 126 4.25 27.80 24.65
CA ASP A 126 3.26 26.73 24.66
C ASP A 126 2.09 26.96 25.63
N LEU A 127 0.89 27.05 25.09
CA LEU A 127 -0.35 26.83 25.84
C LEU A 127 -0.85 25.40 25.56
N LYS A 128 -0.43 24.47 26.43
CA LYS A 128 -1.05 23.18 26.77
C LYS A 128 -1.32 22.15 25.65
N TYR A 129 -0.53 21.07 25.65
CA TYR A 129 -1.05 19.70 25.59
C TYR A 129 -0.54 18.94 26.81
N GLY A 130 -1.46 18.56 27.70
CA GLY A 130 -1.16 17.86 28.94
C GLY A 130 -0.96 16.36 28.69
N VAL A 131 0.10 15.83 29.29
CA VAL A 131 0.24 14.42 29.63
C VAL A 131 0.14 14.35 31.16
N ASP A 132 -0.61 13.37 31.65
CA ASP A 132 -1.12 13.27 33.01
C ASP A 132 -0.09 13.35 34.15
N ALA A 133 -0.59 13.86 35.27
CA ALA A 133 0.11 14.06 36.53
C ALA A 133 0.50 12.75 37.23
N VAL A 134 1.73 12.69 37.75
CA VAL A 134 2.04 12.03 39.04
C VAL A 134 3.16 12.80 39.77
N ASN A 135 2.77 13.39 40.90
CA ASN A 135 3.54 13.77 42.11
C ASN A 135 4.81 14.63 42.03
N GLY A 136 4.76 15.78 42.70
CA GLY A 136 5.95 16.39 43.31
C GLY A 136 5.87 17.88 43.61
N SER A 137 5.35 18.23 44.79
CA SER A 137 5.60 19.41 45.62
C SER A 137 5.74 20.81 44.97
N ILE A 138 4.84 21.68 45.40
CA ILE A 138 4.91 23.14 45.28
C ILE A 138 6.12 23.65 46.07
N ASP A 139 7.01 24.40 45.43
CA ASP A 139 7.70 25.52 46.07
C ASP A 139 8.07 26.57 45.02
N GLY A 140 7.50 27.75 45.19
CA GLY A 140 7.72 28.91 44.33
C GLY A 140 9.02 29.61 44.66
N ARG A 141 9.77 29.98 43.61
CA ARG A 141 10.59 31.21 43.57
C ARG A 141 10.95 31.50 42.12
N ALA A 142 10.39 32.60 41.61
CA ALA A 142 10.81 33.20 40.35
C ALA A 142 12.27 33.62 40.46
N ASN A 143 13.11 33.11 39.55
CA ASN A 143 14.47 33.61 39.34
C ASN A 143 14.57 34.11 37.90
N HIS A 144 14.64 35.42 37.75
CA HIS A 144 15.20 36.07 36.57
C HIS A 144 16.68 35.72 36.47
N SER A 145 17.06 34.86 35.53
CA SER A 145 18.47 34.65 35.18
C SER A 145 18.67 34.68 33.66
N ASN A 146 19.29 35.77 33.23
CA ASN A 146 20.20 35.94 32.10
C ASN A 146 19.90 35.21 30.79
N GLN A 147 19.37 36.02 29.87
CA GLN A 147 19.26 35.81 28.44
C GLN A 147 20.63 35.97 27.76
N SER A 148 21.58 35.09 28.07
CA SER A 148 22.87 35.02 27.37
C SER A 148 23.50 33.65 27.63
N ASP A 149 23.08 32.65 26.85
CA ASP A 149 23.81 31.39 26.55
C ASP A 149 22.83 30.33 25.99
N ARG A 150 22.15 30.66 24.87
CA ARG A 150 21.54 29.63 24.02
C ARG A 150 22.41 29.50 22.77
N PRO A 151 22.79 28.26 22.36
CA PRO A 151 23.53 28.06 21.12
C PRO A 151 22.71 28.66 19.97
N SER A 152 23.37 29.40 19.09
CA SER A 152 22.76 30.15 17.99
C SER A 152 22.05 29.23 17.00
N SER A 153 20.79 28.89 17.29
CA SER A 153 19.90 28.25 16.32
C SER A 153 19.69 29.23 15.17
N ARG A 154 20.29 28.95 13.99
CA ARG A 154 20.00 29.74 12.77
C ARG A 154 18.49 29.75 12.56
N SER A 155 17.92 30.95 12.39
CA SER A 155 16.49 31.14 12.16
C SER A 155 16.05 30.38 10.90
N VAL A 156 14.76 30.03 10.79
CA VAL A 156 14.21 29.35 9.60
C VAL A 156 14.46 30.20 8.36
N ARG A 157 14.34 31.52 8.50
CA ARG A 157 14.63 32.49 7.44
C ARG A 157 16.08 32.41 6.94
N ASP A 158 17.05 32.27 7.84
CA ASP A 158 18.47 32.17 7.48
C ASP A 158 18.76 30.88 6.71
N GLN A 159 18.14 29.77 7.11
CA GLN A 159 18.31 28.49 6.44
C GLN A 159 17.71 28.53 5.01
N LEU A 160 16.54 29.12 4.85
CA LEU A 160 15.90 29.31 3.54
C LEU A 160 16.69 30.29 2.65
N THR A 161 17.25 31.35 3.24
CA THR A 161 18.12 32.27 2.51
C THR A 161 19.39 31.57 2.04
N SER A 162 20.00 30.75 2.91
CA SER A 162 21.17 29.95 2.56
C SER A 162 20.87 28.93 1.45
N LEU A 163 19.67 28.33 1.47
CA LEU A 163 19.19 27.44 0.41
C LEU A 163 19.12 28.16 -0.94
N VAL A 164 18.51 29.35 -1.01
CA VAL A 164 18.45 30.16 -2.26
C VAL A 164 19.85 30.51 -2.75
N HIS A 165 20.76 30.93 -1.86
CA HIS A 165 22.16 31.18 -2.22
C HIS A 165 22.88 29.92 -2.70
N GLY A 166 22.61 28.76 -2.08
CA GLY A 166 23.14 27.46 -2.49
C GLY A 166 22.74 27.09 -3.90
N VAL A 167 21.45 27.26 -4.25
CA VAL A 167 20.96 27.01 -5.60
C VAL A 167 21.58 27.98 -6.61
N ASN A 168 21.65 29.28 -6.29
CA ASN A 168 22.30 30.26 -7.16
C ASN A 168 23.76 29.92 -7.43
N ARG A 169 24.52 29.52 -6.40
CA ARG A 169 25.90 29.05 -6.57
C ARG A 169 25.99 27.80 -7.43
N ALA A 170 25.12 26.82 -7.21
CA ALA A 170 25.15 25.56 -7.96
C ALA A 170 24.90 25.76 -9.46
N PHE A 171 24.00 26.66 -9.82
CA PHE A 171 23.76 27.04 -11.22
C PHE A 171 24.69 28.15 -11.71
N SER A 172 25.69 28.57 -10.93
CA SER A 172 26.60 29.69 -11.23
C SER A 172 25.84 30.93 -11.74
N LEU A 173 24.81 31.34 -11.00
CA LEU A 173 23.98 32.51 -11.29
C LEU A 173 24.49 33.70 -10.47
N THR A 174 24.67 34.83 -11.13
CA THR A 174 25.16 36.06 -10.50
C THR A 174 24.29 37.26 -10.88
N GLU A 175 24.23 38.26 -9.99
CA GLU A 175 23.61 39.56 -10.25
C GLU A 175 22.14 39.49 -10.74
N ASN A 176 21.89 39.84 -12.00
CA ASN A 176 20.56 39.83 -12.61
C ASN A 176 20.08 38.44 -13.02
N GLN A 177 20.93 37.41 -12.89
CA GLN A 177 20.59 36.00 -13.14
C GLN A 177 20.13 35.28 -11.87
N GLU A 178 20.34 35.85 -10.68
CA GLU A 178 20.01 35.20 -9.42
C GLU A 178 18.52 34.89 -9.30
N LEU A 179 18.23 33.67 -8.87
CA LEU A 179 16.92 33.26 -8.38
C LEU A 179 16.60 33.98 -7.07
N ARG A 180 15.32 34.34 -6.91
CA ARG A 180 14.80 35.04 -5.73
C ARG A 180 13.55 34.37 -5.21
N SER A 181 13.35 34.35 -3.90
CA SER A 181 12.04 34.07 -3.30
C SER A 181 11.29 35.39 -3.10
N ASN A 182 9.96 35.35 -3.13
CA ASN A 182 9.10 36.49 -2.82
C ASN A 182 8.84 36.66 -1.31
N GLY A 183 9.51 35.88 -0.46
CA GLY A 183 9.32 35.92 0.99
C GLY A 183 8.04 35.23 1.48
N LEU A 184 7.29 34.58 0.60
CA LEU A 184 6.10 33.82 0.94
C LEU A 184 6.33 32.32 0.76
N ALA A 185 5.79 31.54 1.69
CA ALA A 185 5.61 30.11 1.53
C ALA A 185 4.12 29.76 1.43
N GLN A 186 3.80 28.65 0.78
CA GLN A 186 2.47 28.05 0.81
C GLN A 186 2.48 26.87 1.78
N LEU A 187 1.74 26.98 2.87
CA LEU A 187 1.41 25.83 3.71
C LEU A 187 0.26 25.07 3.04
N GLY A 188 0.49 23.80 2.70
CA GLY A 188 -0.53 22.88 2.21
C GLY A 188 -0.81 21.77 3.22
N PHE A 189 -2.08 21.43 3.37
CA PHE A 189 -2.57 20.34 4.19
C PHE A 189 -3.48 19.43 3.37
N TYR A 190 -3.17 18.15 3.39
CA TYR A 190 -3.89 17.08 2.71
C TYR A 190 -4.45 16.16 3.79
N SER A 191 -5.77 16.04 3.82
CA SER A 191 -6.50 15.09 4.68
C SER A 191 -6.63 13.73 3.99
N ASP A 192 -7.30 12.80 4.65
CA ASP A 192 -7.61 11.48 4.10
C ASP A 192 -8.21 11.54 2.68
N GLY A 193 -7.67 10.73 1.77
CA GLY A 193 -7.98 10.68 0.34
C GLY A 193 -7.52 11.89 -0.48
N ALA A 194 -6.95 12.93 0.13
CA ALA A 194 -6.59 14.15 -0.61
C ALA A 194 -5.39 13.94 -1.53
N MET A 195 -5.41 14.58 -2.69
CA MET A 195 -4.44 14.41 -3.77
C MET A 195 -4.25 15.71 -4.58
N TYR A 196 -3.25 15.70 -5.47
CA TYR A 196 -3.08 16.72 -6.50
C TYR A 196 -2.61 16.04 -7.79
N VAL A 197 -3.46 16.02 -8.82
CA VAL A 197 -3.16 15.42 -10.12
C VAL A 197 -1.91 16.00 -10.78
N LYS A 198 -1.37 15.26 -11.76
CA LYS A 198 -0.19 15.63 -12.54
C LYS A 198 -0.26 17.05 -13.10
N HIS A 199 0.74 17.87 -12.75
CA HIS A 199 0.85 19.26 -13.16
C HIS A 199 2.32 19.74 -13.17
N LYS A 200 2.52 20.97 -13.64
CA LYS A 200 3.78 21.72 -13.52
C LYS A 200 3.56 22.93 -12.65
N ASP A 201 4.56 23.24 -11.84
CA ASP A 201 4.54 24.43 -11.01
C ASP A 201 4.75 25.68 -11.86
N ALA A 202 5.62 25.57 -12.88
CA ALA A 202 5.77 26.56 -13.93
C ALA A 202 4.61 26.48 -14.92
N SER A 203 4.02 27.62 -15.27
CA SER A 203 2.95 27.71 -16.27
C SER A 203 3.20 28.87 -17.24
N PRO A 204 2.51 28.92 -18.40
CA PRO A 204 2.61 30.08 -19.29
C PRO A 204 2.24 31.42 -18.63
N LEU A 205 1.43 31.38 -17.58
CA LEU A 205 1.02 32.53 -16.77
C LEU A 205 2.06 32.91 -15.70
N ILE A 206 2.83 31.94 -15.20
CA ILE A 206 3.91 32.15 -14.23
C ILE A 206 5.20 31.48 -14.75
N PRO A 207 5.76 31.96 -15.87
CA PRO A 207 6.90 31.30 -16.52
C PRO A 207 8.21 31.49 -15.75
N GLY A 208 8.26 32.48 -14.86
CA GLY A 208 9.43 32.84 -14.08
C GLY A 208 9.64 31.98 -12.83
N ARG A 209 8.75 31.04 -12.51
CA ARG A 209 8.95 30.06 -11.44
C ARG A 209 9.86 28.94 -11.95
N LEU A 210 11.07 28.83 -11.39
CA LEU A 210 12.12 27.97 -11.96
C LEU A 210 12.52 26.81 -11.05
N ILE A 211 12.56 27.01 -9.73
CA ILE A 211 12.86 25.97 -8.74
C ILE A 211 11.75 25.93 -7.69
N THR A 212 11.33 24.73 -7.32
CA THR A 212 10.39 24.47 -6.23
C THR A 212 11.14 23.79 -5.08
N ALA A 213 10.93 24.29 -3.86
CA ALA A 213 11.40 23.71 -2.61
C ALA A 213 10.19 23.33 -1.75
N ILE A 214 10.11 22.08 -1.28
CA ILE A 214 9.03 21.58 -0.42
C ILE A 214 9.65 21.00 0.83
N MET A 215 9.24 21.51 1.99
CA MET A 215 9.57 20.91 3.29
C MET A 215 8.36 20.15 3.81
N TYR A 216 8.57 18.91 4.23
CA TYR A 216 7.52 18.03 4.71
C TYR A 216 7.48 17.95 6.24
N PHE A 217 6.28 17.96 6.79
CA PHE A 217 6.02 17.87 8.23
C PHE A 217 5.00 16.76 8.56
N THR A 218 5.03 15.66 7.81
CA THR A 218 4.20 14.47 8.07
C THR A 218 4.89 13.61 9.11
N GLU A 219 4.38 13.68 10.34
CA GLU A 219 4.92 12.94 11.49
C GLU A 219 4.64 11.44 11.36
N ASN A 220 5.60 10.60 11.74
CA ASN A 220 5.47 9.13 11.76
C ASN A 220 4.94 8.52 10.44
N TRP A 221 5.36 9.09 9.31
CA TRP A 221 4.91 8.63 7.99
C TRP A 221 5.37 7.21 7.67
N GLU A 222 4.43 6.37 7.22
CA GLU A 222 4.64 5.01 6.73
C GLU A 222 4.24 4.86 5.25
N GLU A 223 4.88 3.93 4.52
CA GLU A 223 4.66 3.80 3.05
C GLU A 223 3.20 3.50 2.66
N ASN A 224 2.47 2.79 3.51
CA ASN A 224 1.04 2.47 3.32
C ASN A 224 0.12 3.70 3.40
N GLN A 225 0.55 4.80 4.05
CA GLN A 225 -0.24 6.02 4.20
C GLN A 225 -0.24 6.92 2.95
N GLY A 226 0.49 6.54 1.89
CA GLY A 226 0.48 7.26 0.63
C GLY A 226 1.02 8.70 0.73
N GLY A 227 0.51 9.61 -0.08
CA GLY A 227 0.91 11.03 -0.02
C GLY A 227 2.29 11.34 -0.61
N GLN A 228 2.94 10.38 -1.27
CA GLN A 228 4.19 10.64 -1.99
C GLN A 228 3.98 11.72 -3.05
N LEU A 229 4.99 12.55 -3.26
CA LEU A 229 5.08 13.36 -4.46
C LEU A 229 5.75 12.53 -5.54
N ARG A 230 5.01 12.19 -6.60
CA ARG A 230 5.55 11.53 -7.79
C ARG A 230 6.11 12.59 -8.72
N LEU A 231 7.41 12.55 -8.97
CA LEU A 231 8.11 13.46 -9.85
C LEU A 231 8.49 12.72 -11.14
N TYR A 232 8.07 13.25 -12.29
CA TYR A 232 8.36 12.66 -13.60
C TYR A 232 9.61 13.28 -14.22
N SER A 233 10.42 12.41 -14.82
CA SER A 233 11.52 12.77 -15.70
C SER A 233 11.02 12.98 -17.13
N ASP A 234 11.83 13.67 -17.95
CA ASP A 234 11.51 13.93 -19.36
C ASP A 234 11.35 12.65 -20.21
N ASP A 235 11.96 11.53 -19.79
CA ASP A 235 11.84 10.22 -20.44
C ASP A 235 10.57 9.44 -20.06
N GLY A 236 9.70 10.03 -19.24
CA GLY A 236 8.46 9.43 -18.74
C GLY A 236 8.65 8.53 -17.52
N SER A 237 9.88 8.27 -17.07
CA SER A 237 10.13 7.63 -15.77
C SER A 237 9.68 8.54 -14.63
N TYR A 238 9.50 7.97 -13.44
CA TYR A 238 9.12 8.73 -12.26
C TYR A 238 9.87 8.27 -11.01
N THR A 239 9.97 9.17 -10.05
CA THR A 239 10.46 8.91 -8.68
C THR A 239 9.38 9.32 -7.69
N ASP A 240 9.03 8.43 -6.76
CA ASP A 240 8.09 8.74 -5.68
C ASP A 240 8.86 9.20 -4.43
N ILE A 241 8.65 10.46 -4.03
CA ILE A 241 9.30 11.04 -2.85
C ILE A 241 8.35 11.01 -1.67
N ALA A 242 8.69 10.21 -0.65
CA ALA A 242 7.96 10.13 0.60
C ALA A 242 7.92 11.48 1.34
N PRO A 243 6.77 11.93 1.86
CA PRO A 243 6.61 13.21 2.54
C PRO A 243 7.03 13.14 4.02
N ARG A 244 8.20 12.55 4.31
CA ARG A 244 8.67 12.31 5.69
C ARG A 244 8.87 13.60 6.47
N PHE A 245 8.64 13.55 7.78
CA PHE A 245 8.96 14.66 8.67
C PHE A 245 10.39 15.18 8.47
N ASN A 246 10.54 16.51 8.42
CA ASN A 246 11.81 17.23 8.29
C ASN A 246 12.61 16.93 7.00
N ARG A 247 11.93 16.45 5.95
CA ARG A 247 12.52 16.28 4.62
C ARG A 247 12.32 17.52 3.76
N LEU A 248 13.41 17.99 3.14
CA LEU A 248 13.40 18.97 2.06
C LEU A 248 13.49 18.24 0.70
N LEU A 249 12.61 18.60 -0.23
CA LEU A 249 12.67 18.24 -1.64
C LEU A 249 12.93 19.52 -2.47
N LEU A 250 13.92 19.48 -3.35
CA LEU A 250 14.19 20.50 -4.36
C LEU A 250 13.96 19.90 -5.74
N PHE A 251 13.27 20.60 -6.63
CA PHE A 251 13.15 20.17 -8.03
C PHE A 251 12.94 21.35 -8.97
N LYS A 252 13.25 21.15 -10.25
CA LYS A 252 13.02 22.16 -11.28
C LYS A 252 11.51 22.28 -11.55
N SER A 253 10.94 23.48 -11.43
CA SER A 253 9.48 23.71 -11.47
C SER A 253 8.78 23.37 -12.80
N HIS A 254 9.55 23.09 -13.86
CA HIS A 254 9.01 22.67 -15.16
C HIS A 254 8.83 21.16 -15.29
N LEU A 255 9.29 20.38 -14.29
CA LEU A 255 9.07 18.94 -14.23
C LEU A 255 7.62 18.66 -13.85
N ASP A 256 7.02 17.69 -14.53
CA ASP A 256 5.70 17.19 -14.19
C ASP A 256 5.75 16.48 -12.85
N HIS A 257 4.74 16.69 -12.01
CA HIS A 257 4.61 16.01 -10.74
C HIS A 257 3.15 15.92 -10.28
N GLU A 258 2.86 14.95 -9.42
CA GLU A 258 1.58 14.79 -8.75
C GLU A 258 1.78 14.44 -7.27
N VAL A 259 0.79 14.79 -6.44
CA VAL A 259 0.69 14.30 -5.06
C VAL A 259 -0.28 13.13 -5.08
N LEU A 260 0.25 11.92 -4.84
CA LEU A 260 -0.57 10.72 -4.73
C LEU A 260 -1.53 10.83 -3.53
N PRO A 261 -2.68 10.13 -3.56
CA PRO A 261 -3.62 10.12 -2.44
C PRO A 261 -2.92 9.81 -1.11
N THR A 262 -3.22 10.60 -0.08
CA THR A 262 -2.72 10.39 1.27
C THR A 262 -3.84 9.92 2.20
N PHE A 263 -3.51 9.03 3.13
CA PHE A 263 -4.42 8.48 4.14
C PHE A 263 -3.92 8.84 5.55
N CYS A 264 -3.14 9.91 5.65
CA CYS A 264 -2.64 10.50 6.89
C CYS A 264 -2.61 12.02 6.75
N ASP A 265 -2.44 12.71 7.88
CA ASP A 265 -2.30 14.16 7.89
C ASP A 265 -0.97 14.59 7.26
N ARG A 266 -1.01 15.02 5.99
CA ARG A 266 0.18 15.42 5.25
C ARG A 266 0.29 16.94 5.17
N PHE A 267 1.35 17.45 5.80
CA PHE A 267 1.72 18.88 5.75
C PHE A 267 2.94 19.12 4.87
N ALA A 268 2.86 20.17 4.05
CA ALA A 268 3.95 20.60 3.18
C ALA A 268 4.06 22.13 3.20
N LEU A 269 5.28 22.65 3.36
CA LEU A 269 5.59 24.07 3.24
C LEU A 269 6.39 24.28 1.94
N THR A 270 5.73 24.88 0.94
CA THR A 270 6.29 25.07 -0.40
C THR A 270 6.81 26.49 -0.60
N ILE A 271 8.02 26.62 -1.12
CA ILE A 271 8.65 27.89 -1.50
C ILE A 271 9.08 27.80 -2.96
N TRP A 272 8.89 28.87 -3.70
CA TRP A 272 9.30 28.96 -5.10
C TRP A 272 10.41 29.99 -5.29
N MET A 273 11.32 29.67 -6.20
CA MET A 273 12.40 30.56 -6.60
C MET A 273 12.19 31.02 -8.04
N TYR A 274 12.33 32.33 -8.25
CA TYR A 274 11.92 33.02 -9.46
C TYR A 274 13.08 33.74 -10.14
N SER A 275 13.04 33.80 -11.47
CA SER A 275 13.82 34.75 -12.28
C SER A 275 13.07 35.08 -13.57
N GLU A 276 13.16 36.34 -13.98
CA GLU A 276 12.61 36.82 -15.27
C GLU A 276 13.66 36.78 -16.39
N ASN A 277 14.91 36.50 -16.05
CA ASN A 277 16.00 36.42 -17.01
C ASN A 277 15.83 35.16 -17.88
N ALA A 278 15.64 35.37 -19.18
CA ALA A 278 15.39 34.28 -20.13
C ALA A 278 16.56 33.29 -20.22
N ASP A 279 17.81 33.77 -20.11
CA ASP A 279 19.00 32.92 -20.12
C ASP A 279 19.09 32.07 -18.86
N THR A 280 18.68 32.62 -17.71
CA THR A 280 18.57 31.88 -16.45
C THR A 280 17.53 30.77 -16.57
N ALA A 281 16.35 31.08 -17.12
CA ALA A 281 15.31 30.11 -17.35
C ALA A 281 15.77 29.01 -18.33
N ALA A 282 16.48 29.37 -19.40
CA ALA A 282 17.06 28.43 -20.34
C ALA A 282 18.12 27.55 -19.66
N LYS A 283 19.04 28.12 -18.88
CA LYS A 283 20.10 27.40 -18.17
C LYS A 283 19.54 26.36 -17.21
N ILE A 284 18.53 26.72 -16.42
CA ILE A 284 17.89 25.79 -15.48
C ILE A 284 17.15 24.68 -16.23
N ARG A 285 16.48 25.00 -17.35
CA ARG A 285 15.73 24.03 -18.17
C ARG A 285 16.61 23.11 -19.02
N LEU A 286 17.74 23.57 -19.55
CA LEU A 286 18.60 22.81 -20.47
C LEU A 286 19.39 21.69 -19.79
N HIS A 287 19.70 21.83 -18.50
CA HIS A 287 20.54 20.88 -17.77
C HIS A 287 19.80 19.58 -17.36
N SER A 288 18.97 18.99 -18.24
CA SER A 288 18.38 17.65 -18.05
C SER A 288 19.07 16.55 -18.87
N GLN A 289 20.20 16.84 -19.52
CA GLN A 289 20.99 15.82 -20.20
C GLN A 289 22.14 15.33 -19.32
N LEU A 290 22.09 14.07 -18.87
CA LEU A 290 23.31 13.34 -18.56
C LEU A 290 23.36 11.94 -19.20
N PRO A 291 24.57 11.50 -19.62
CA PRO A 291 24.86 10.16 -20.13
C PRO A 291 24.78 9.09 -19.03
N GLN A 292 24.45 7.87 -19.45
CA GLN A 292 24.17 6.69 -18.63
C GLN A 292 25.30 6.22 -17.68
N ASN A 293 26.50 6.80 -17.71
CA ASN A 293 27.70 6.16 -17.15
C ASN A 293 28.08 6.55 -15.72
N ASN A 294 27.55 7.63 -15.14
CA ASN A 294 27.75 7.94 -13.71
C ASN A 294 26.52 7.67 -12.84
N VAL A 295 25.46 7.12 -13.45
CA VAL A 295 24.26 6.69 -12.73
C VAL A 295 24.56 5.45 -11.86
N HIS A 296 25.64 4.70 -12.10
CA HIS A 296 25.94 3.47 -11.36
C HIS A 296 26.36 3.67 -9.89
N HIS A 297 27.16 4.68 -9.56
CA HIS A 297 27.66 4.85 -8.19
C HIS A 297 26.66 5.54 -7.25
N LEU A 298 25.78 6.40 -7.79
CA LEU A 298 24.63 6.93 -7.05
C LEU A 298 23.42 5.99 -7.10
N LYS A 299 23.32 5.12 -8.12
CA LYS A 299 22.48 3.94 -8.05
C LYS A 299 22.93 3.05 -6.90
N GLU A 300 24.20 2.86 -6.58
CA GLU A 300 24.55 2.01 -5.42
C GLU A 300 24.14 2.60 -4.06
N LEU A 301 24.15 3.92 -3.88
CA LEU A 301 23.64 4.55 -2.64
C LEU A 301 22.11 4.68 -2.60
N ALA A 302 21.45 4.80 -3.77
CA ALA A 302 20.00 4.80 -3.89
C ALA A 302 19.39 3.39 -4.02
N ILE A 303 20.13 2.39 -4.48
CA ILE A 303 19.79 0.95 -4.55
C ILE A 303 20.12 0.27 -3.23
N ALA A 304 21.13 0.74 -2.48
CA ALA A 304 21.32 0.36 -1.08
C ALA A 304 20.21 0.89 -0.14
N LYS A 305 19.25 1.70 -0.64
CA LYS A 305 18.00 2.05 0.05
C LYS A 305 16.74 2.03 -0.82
N SER A 306 16.81 1.48 -2.04
CA SER A 306 15.64 1.14 -2.86
C SER A 306 15.41 -0.36 -2.67
N GLU A 307 15.00 -0.72 -1.46
CA GLU A 307 14.38 -2.01 -1.25
C GLU A 307 13.15 -2.06 -2.15
N LYS A 308 13.09 -2.96 -3.14
CA LYS A 308 11.77 -3.44 -3.59
C LYS A 308 11.29 -4.23 -2.38
N PRO A 309 10.40 -3.71 -1.51
CA PRO A 309 10.29 -4.35 -0.21
C PRO A 309 9.56 -5.67 -0.41
N TRP A 310 8.46 -5.69 -1.18
CA TRP A 310 7.60 -6.88 -1.24
C TRP A 310 7.09 -7.22 -2.65
N SER A 311 6.69 -8.49 -2.82
CA SER A 311 5.95 -8.99 -3.98
C SER A 311 4.82 -9.91 -3.53
N ILE A 312 3.69 -9.92 -4.23
CA ILE A 312 2.58 -10.84 -3.94
C ILE A 312 2.54 -11.92 -5.01
N THR A 313 2.74 -13.18 -4.61
CA THR A 313 2.52 -14.34 -5.48
C THR A 313 1.08 -14.81 -5.34
N ILE A 314 0.33 -14.80 -6.44
CA ILE A 314 -1.11 -15.04 -6.45
C ILE A 314 -1.38 -16.41 -7.07
N SER A 315 -2.13 -17.25 -6.37
CA SER A 315 -2.49 -18.61 -6.77
C SER A 315 -3.95 -18.67 -7.16
N VAL A 316 -4.22 -18.99 -8.43
CA VAL A 316 -5.57 -19.10 -8.98
C VAL A 316 -5.76 -20.48 -9.61
N ALA A 317 -6.58 -21.31 -8.96
CA ALA A 317 -7.04 -22.57 -9.52
C ALA A 317 -8.34 -22.32 -10.28
N SER A 318 -8.33 -22.53 -11.59
CA SER A 318 -9.49 -22.34 -12.46
C SER A 318 -9.94 -23.70 -13.03
N TYR A 319 -11.19 -24.07 -12.76
CA TYR A 319 -11.81 -25.24 -13.36
C TYR A 319 -12.90 -24.77 -14.31
N ARG A 320 -12.60 -24.74 -15.62
CA ARG A 320 -13.55 -24.41 -16.68
C ARG A 320 -14.38 -23.15 -16.38
N ASP A 321 -13.75 -22.13 -15.78
CA ASP A 321 -14.45 -20.97 -15.21
C ASP A 321 -14.27 -19.74 -16.11
N PRO A 322 -15.32 -19.30 -16.84
CA PRO A 322 -15.23 -18.13 -17.73
C PRO A 322 -14.94 -16.82 -17.01
N ASP A 323 -15.12 -16.74 -15.68
CA ASP A 323 -14.90 -15.52 -14.93
C ASP A 323 -13.42 -15.29 -14.58
N THR A 324 -12.53 -16.25 -14.88
CA THR A 324 -11.10 -16.21 -14.51
C THR A 324 -10.41 -14.94 -15.01
N HIS A 325 -10.57 -14.59 -16.29
CA HIS A 325 -9.92 -13.40 -16.85
C HIS A 325 -10.50 -12.11 -16.26
N ALA A 326 -11.79 -12.08 -15.97
CA ALA A 326 -12.42 -10.93 -15.32
C ALA A 326 -11.91 -10.74 -13.88
N THR A 327 -11.67 -11.83 -13.16
CA THR A 327 -11.00 -11.82 -11.85
C THR A 327 -9.59 -11.26 -11.93
N ILE A 328 -8.78 -11.76 -12.87
CA ILE A 328 -7.41 -11.28 -13.05
C ILE A 328 -7.38 -9.80 -13.46
N ASN A 329 -8.24 -9.39 -14.38
CA ASN A 329 -8.34 -7.99 -14.81
C ASN A 329 -8.76 -7.08 -13.65
N SER A 330 -9.75 -7.46 -12.85
CA SER A 330 -10.15 -6.69 -11.66
C SER A 330 -9.00 -6.58 -10.66
N LEU A 331 -8.29 -7.68 -10.41
CA LEU A 331 -7.12 -7.72 -9.53
C LEU A 331 -6.02 -6.76 -10.00
N LEU A 332 -5.72 -6.74 -11.31
CA LEU A 332 -4.66 -5.91 -11.89
C LEU A 332 -5.06 -4.43 -12.03
N GLN A 333 -6.30 -4.14 -12.41
CA GLN A 333 -6.79 -2.77 -12.58
C GLN A 333 -6.92 -2.04 -11.25
N ASN A 334 -7.31 -2.78 -10.20
CA ASN A 334 -7.61 -2.20 -8.90
C ASN A 334 -6.43 -2.33 -7.92
N ALA A 335 -5.28 -2.86 -8.34
CA ALA A 335 -4.06 -2.86 -7.51
C ALA A 335 -3.36 -1.49 -7.59
N LYS A 336 -2.80 -1.03 -6.46
CA LYS A 336 -1.95 0.16 -6.41
C LYS A 336 -0.58 -0.08 -7.07
N TYR A 337 -0.05 -1.29 -6.93
CA TYR A 337 1.24 -1.69 -7.49
C TYR A 337 1.15 -2.99 -8.32
N PRO A 338 0.46 -2.98 -9.48
CA PRO A 338 0.27 -4.18 -10.30
C PRO A 338 1.59 -4.85 -10.73
N GLN A 339 2.66 -4.07 -10.92
CA GLN A 339 4.00 -4.56 -11.23
C GLN A 339 4.66 -5.40 -10.13
N ARG A 340 4.11 -5.41 -8.90
CA ARG A 340 4.60 -6.24 -7.77
C ARG A 340 3.89 -7.59 -7.70
N LEU A 341 2.95 -7.85 -8.61
CA LEU A 341 2.11 -9.03 -8.61
C LEU A 341 2.70 -10.13 -9.52
N LYS A 342 2.72 -11.36 -8.99
CA LYS A 342 3.17 -12.57 -9.67
C LYS A 342 2.02 -13.56 -9.70
N ILE A 343 1.22 -13.52 -10.75
CA ILE A 343 0.00 -14.31 -10.90
C ILE A 343 0.35 -15.68 -11.48
N ARG A 344 -0.11 -16.74 -10.83
CA ARG A 344 0.03 -18.12 -11.26
C ARG A 344 -1.34 -18.76 -11.41
N ILE A 345 -1.66 -19.17 -12.64
CA ILE A 345 -2.96 -19.72 -12.99
C ILE A 345 -2.79 -21.19 -13.39
N LEU A 346 -3.57 -22.08 -12.79
CA LEU A 346 -3.75 -23.43 -13.31
C LEU A 346 -5.16 -23.54 -13.89
N TYR A 347 -5.23 -23.57 -15.22
CA TYR A 347 -6.44 -23.86 -15.96
C TYR A 347 -6.65 -25.37 -16.05
N GLN A 348 -7.89 -25.81 -15.88
CA GLN A 348 -8.31 -27.21 -15.94
C GLN A 348 -9.47 -27.30 -16.94
N ASP A 349 -9.13 -27.18 -18.22
CA ASP A 349 -10.07 -26.87 -19.30
C ASP A 349 -10.29 -28.08 -20.20
N HIS A 350 -11.48 -28.17 -20.76
CA HIS A 350 -11.77 -29.08 -21.85
C HIS A 350 -11.25 -28.49 -23.16
N GLN A 351 -10.35 -29.21 -23.83
CA GLN A 351 -9.64 -28.69 -25.01
C GLN A 351 -10.57 -28.17 -26.13
N ASP A 352 -11.67 -28.88 -26.39
CA ASP A 352 -12.63 -28.50 -27.44
C ASP A 352 -13.73 -27.55 -26.94
N GLU A 353 -14.48 -27.96 -25.91
CA GLU A 353 -15.63 -27.21 -25.38
C GLU A 353 -15.27 -25.84 -24.80
N ASP A 354 -14.07 -25.69 -24.23
CA ASP A 354 -13.69 -24.49 -23.49
C ASP A 354 -12.74 -23.58 -24.28
N SER A 355 -12.52 -23.87 -25.57
CA SER A 355 -11.56 -23.15 -26.43
C SER A 355 -11.79 -21.63 -26.50
N GLN A 356 -12.98 -21.15 -26.14
CA GLN A 356 -13.36 -19.74 -26.12
C GLN A 356 -13.44 -19.10 -24.72
N ILE A 357 -13.34 -19.88 -23.64
CA ILE A 357 -13.53 -19.39 -22.26
C ILE A 357 -12.46 -18.35 -21.86
N HIS A 358 -11.29 -18.40 -22.51
CA HIS A 358 -10.11 -17.56 -22.22
C HIS A 358 -9.51 -16.91 -23.47
N SER A 359 -10.31 -16.72 -24.52
CA SER A 359 -9.84 -16.19 -25.81
C SER A 359 -9.34 -14.74 -25.73
N GLU A 360 -9.89 -13.95 -24.81
CA GLU A 360 -9.47 -12.56 -24.60
C GLU A 360 -8.11 -12.49 -23.86
N PRO A 361 -7.11 -11.78 -24.40
CA PRO A 361 -5.79 -11.69 -23.78
C PRO A 361 -5.82 -10.93 -22.46
N LEU A 362 -5.02 -11.39 -21.49
CA LEU A 362 -4.87 -10.70 -20.21
C LEU A 362 -4.10 -9.37 -20.37
N ILE A 363 -4.63 -8.30 -19.79
CA ILE A 363 -3.96 -7.00 -19.73
C ILE A 363 -3.04 -7.01 -18.50
N VAL A 364 -1.77 -7.34 -18.70
CA VAL A 364 -0.85 -7.66 -17.59
C VAL A 364 -0.40 -6.47 -16.74
N ASN A 365 -0.58 -5.21 -17.17
CA ASN A 365 -0.25 -4.00 -16.40
C ASN A 365 1.13 -4.03 -15.68
N GLY A 366 2.14 -4.66 -16.30
CA GLY A 366 3.49 -4.81 -15.72
C GLY A 366 3.65 -5.95 -14.71
N ALA A 367 2.59 -6.70 -14.40
CA ALA A 367 2.64 -7.92 -13.59
C ALA A 367 3.28 -9.09 -14.34
N SER A 368 3.78 -10.06 -13.58
CA SER A 368 4.20 -11.36 -14.13
C SER A 368 3.02 -12.32 -14.07
N VAL A 369 2.62 -12.88 -15.23
CA VAL A 369 1.58 -13.91 -15.31
C VAL A 369 2.20 -15.18 -15.85
N VAL A 370 2.03 -16.28 -15.12
CA VAL A 370 2.44 -17.63 -15.54
C VAL A 370 1.20 -18.52 -15.48
N SER A 371 0.84 -19.12 -16.60
CA SER A 371 -0.27 -20.07 -16.66
C SER A 371 0.21 -21.46 -17.05
N LYS A 372 -0.53 -22.47 -16.60
CA LYS A 372 -0.45 -23.85 -17.08
C LYS A 372 -1.88 -24.35 -17.30
N THR A 373 -2.10 -25.10 -18.36
CA THR A 373 -3.38 -25.76 -18.64
C THR A 373 -3.21 -27.28 -18.53
N ILE A 374 -4.15 -27.94 -17.87
CA ILE A 374 -4.31 -29.39 -17.88
C ILE A 374 -5.72 -29.74 -18.38
N PRO A 375 -5.93 -30.94 -18.95
CA PRO A 375 -7.26 -31.37 -19.36
C PRO A 375 -8.23 -31.44 -18.17
N SER A 376 -9.45 -30.94 -18.33
CA SER A 376 -10.48 -30.92 -17.28
C SER A 376 -10.74 -32.31 -16.67
N HIS A 377 -10.78 -33.37 -17.48
CA HIS A 377 -10.96 -34.76 -17.03
C HIS A 377 -9.80 -35.29 -16.15
N SER A 378 -8.67 -34.58 -16.10
CA SER A 378 -7.50 -34.92 -15.26
C SER A 378 -7.47 -34.11 -13.96
N ALA A 379 -8.41 -33.20 -13.74
CA ALA A 379 -8.53 -32.45 -12.50
C ALA A 379 -8.84 -33.41 -11.34
N THR A 380 -8.30 -33.12 -10.16
CA THR A 380 -8.52 -33.92 -8.94
C THR A 380 -8.89 -33.02 -7.76
N GLY A 381 -9.62 -31.94 -8.03
CA GLY A 381 -10.14 -31.02 -7.02
C GLY A 381 -9.28 -29.77 -6.77
N PRO A 382 -9.83 -28.77 -6.06
CA PRO A 382 -9.20 -27.47 -5.85
C PRO A 382 -7.91 -27.56 -5.02
N TYR A 383 -7.86 -28.44 -4.02
CA TYR A 383 -6.66 -28.65 -3.22
C TYR A 383 -5.46 -29.07 -4.08
N SER A 384 -5.65 -30.09 -4.92
CA SER A 384 -4.62 -30.58 -5.85
C SER A 384 -4.16 -29.48 -6.80
N ALA A 385 -5.09 -28.69 -7.33
CA ALA A 385 -4.80 -27.58 -8.24
C ALA A 385 -3.93 -26.52 -7.56
N ARG A 386 -4.31 -26.06 -6.37
CA ARG A 386 -3.56 -25.06 -5.59
C ARG A 386 -2.19 -25.59 -5.15
N ARG A 387 -2.09 -26.88 -4.79
CA ARG A 387 -0.83 -27.56 -4.50
C ARG A 387 0.11 -27.60 -5.71
N ILE A 388 -0.40 -27.90 -6.91
CA ILE A 388 0.39 -27.87 -8.16
C ILE A 388 0.99 -26.47 -8.38
N ILE A 389 0.19 -25.42 -8.16
CA ILE A 389 0.66 -24.04 -8.25
C ILE A 389 1.75 -23.78 -7.21
N ALA A 390 1.50 -24.13 -5.94
CA ALA A 390 2.42 -23.90 -4.83
C ALA A 390 3.76 -24.61 -5.02
N LYS A 391 3.78 -25.85 -5.53
CA LYS A 391 5.02 -26.59 -5.86
C LYS A 391 5.86 -25.90 -6.95
N GLY A 392 5.23 -25.09 -7.80
CA GLY A 392 5.93 -24.31 -8.82
C GLY A 392 6.50 -22.98 -8.33
N ILE A 393 6.37 -22.66 -7.03
CA ILE A 393 6.87 -21.41 -6.44
C ILE A 393 8.23 -21.67 -5.80
N SER A 394 9.26 -20.97 -6.27
CA SER A 394 10.57 -20.94 -5.63
C SER A 394 10.59 -19.91 -4.51
N ILE A 395 10.99 -20.32 -3.30
CA ILE A 395 11.17 -19.44 -2.13
C ILE A 395 12.67 -19.34 -1.84
N PRO A 396 13.40 -18.36 -2.43
CA PRO A 396 14.82 -18.19 -2.12
C PRO A 396 15.02 -17.71 -0.68
N PRO A 397 16.17 -18.02 -0.04
CA PRO A 397 16.55 -17.43 1.25
C PRO A 397 16.48 -15.91 1.20
N GLY A 398 15.97 -15.28 2.27
CA GLY A 398 15.74 -13.83 2.32
C GLY A 398 14.42 -13.35 1.68
N SER A 399 13.50 -14.26 1.32
CA SER A 399 12.14 -13.90 0.86
C SER A 399 11.18 -13.48 1.98
N GLU A 400 11.71 -12.99 3.11
CA GLU A 400 10.95 -12.62 4.32
C GLU A 400 9.89 -11.56 3.99
N GLU A 401 10.11 -10.76 2.95
CA GLU A 401 9.20 -9.72 2.50
C GLU A 401 8.21 -10.11 1.38
N ALA A 402 8.23 -11.37 0.92
CA ALA A 402 7.28 -11.84 -0.09
C ALA A 402 5.98 -12.36 0.54
N TYR A 403 4.87 -12.09 -0.13
CA TYR A 403 3.53 -12.52 0.26
C TYR A 403 2.98 -13.59 -0.69
N TYR A 404 2.04 -14.37 -0.18
CA TYR A 404 1.24 -15.34 -0.92
C TYR A 404 -0.24 -14.98 -0.77
N LEU A 405 -0.94 -14.89 -1.91
CA LEU A 405 -2.38 -14.74 -1.99
C LEU A 405 -2.98 -15.95 -2.68
N GLN A 406 -3.87 -16.65 -2.02
CA GLN A 406 -4.72 -17.67 -2.64
C GLN A 406 -6.13 -17.12 -2.81
N ILE A 407 -6.71 -17.31 -3.99
CA ILE A 407 -8.07 -16.86 -4.33
C ILE A 407 -8.78 -17.86 -5.25
N ASP A 408 -10.10 -17.71 -5.37
CA ASP A 408 -10.91 -18.39 -6.38
C ASP A 408 -10.92 -17.62 -7.70
N SER A 409 -11.28 -18.30 -8.79
CA SER A 409 -11.29 -17.76 -10.17
C SER A 409 -12.43 -16.79 -10.48
N HIS A 410 -13.33 -16.51 -9.55
CA HIS A 410 -14.55 -15.70 -9.75
C HIS A 410 -14.73 -14.66 -8.64
N MET A 411 -13.78 -13.73 -8.59
CA MET A 411 -13.70 -12.66 -7.59
C MET A 411 -13.60 -11.28 -8.26
N ARG A 412 -13.91 -10.23 -7.49
CA ARG A 412 -13.67 -8.82 -7.88
C ARG A 412 -13.01 -8.09 -6.73
N PHE A 413 -12.06 -7.21 -6.99
CA PHE A 413 -11.26 -6.53 -5.97
C PHE A 413 -11.62 -5.05 -5.87
N VAL A 414 -11.50 -4.47 -4.67
CA VAL A 414 -11.64 -3.02 -4.50
C VAL A 414 -10.36 -2.29 -4.92
N GLN A 415 -10.47 -0.98 -5.11
CA GLN A 415 -9.31 -0.12 -5.37
C GLN A 415 -8.28 -0.21 -4.24
N ASP A 416 -7.02 -0.35 -4.63
CA ASP A 416 -5.82 -0.46 -3.78
C ASP A 416 -5.81 -1.69 -2.85
N TRP A 417 -6.51 -2.77 -3.23
CA TRP A 417 -6.66 -3.99 -2.42
C TRP A 417 -5.32 -4.58 -1.95
N ASP A 418 -4.26 -4.48 -2.77
CA ASP A 418 -2.92 -5.02 -2.51
C ASP A 418 -2.27 -4.35 -1.30
N THR A 419 -2.37 -3.02 -1.21
CA THR A 419 -1.87 -2.30 -0.03
C THR A 419 -2.76 -2.42 1.18
N ARG A 420 -4.09 -2.50 0.99
CA ARG A 420 -5.05 -2.71 2.08
C ARG A 420 -4.79 -4.03 2.78
N ILE A 421 -4.66 -5.12 2.03
CA ILE A 421 -4.48 -6.46 2.61
C ILE A 421 -3.08 -6.64 3.24
N ILE A 422 -2.04 -5.98 2.69
CA ILE A 422 -0.72 -5.90 3.32
C ILE A 422 -0.80 -5.14 4.65
N GLY A 423 -1.52 -4.01 4.69
CA GLY A 423 -1.72 -3.25 5.93
C GLY A 423 -2.38 -4.07 7.03
N LEU A 424 -3.42 -4.84 6.68
CA LEU A 424 -4.08 -5.77 7.61
C LEU A 424 -3.11 -6.82 8.11
N LEU A 425 -2.33 -7.46 7.22
CA LEU A 425 -1.37 -8.49 7.62
C LEU A 425 -0.29 -7.91 8.54
N LYS A 426 0.28 -6.74 8.22
CA LYS A 426 1.28 -6.09 9.07
C LYS A 426 0.72 -5.74 10.45
N SER A 427 -0.54 -5.29 10.52
CA SER A 427 -1.22 -5.07 11.80
C SER A 427 -1.35 -6.37 12.60
N ALA A 428 -1.71 -7.48 11.95
CA ALA A 428 -1.75 -8.80 12.58
C ALA A 428 -0.36 -9.27 13.07
N GLU A 429 0.69 -8.97 12.31
CA GLU A 429 2.09 -9.32 12.63
C GLU A 429 2.62 -8.59 13.88
N THR A 430 2.01 -7.47 14.28
CA THR A 430 2.32 -6.82 15.57
C THR A 430 1.86 -7.65 16.78
N VAL A 431 0.89 -8.54 16.58
CA VAL A 431 0.38 -9.47 17.60
C VAL A 431 1.07 -10.82 17.50
N CYS A 432 1.16 -11.38 16.29
CA CYS A 432 1.77 -12.69 16.05
C CYS A 432 2.49 -12.71 14.71
N SER A 433 3.79 -13.04 14.71
CA SER A 433 4.64 -13.02 13.50
C SER A 433 4.18 -13.98 12.40
N LYS A 434 3.55 -15.11 12.76
CA LYS A 434 2.89 -16.02 11.82
C LYS A 434 1.41 -15.67 11.73
N SER A 435 1.09 -14.68 10.91
CA SER A 435 -0.29 -14.22 10.72
C SER A 435 -0.82 -14.50 9.31
N ILE A 436 -2.13 -14.69 9.23
CA ILE A 436 -2.90 -14.93 8.01
C ILE A 436 -4.12 -14.03 8.01
N ILE A 437 -4.35 -13.32 6.91
CA ILE A 437 -5.63 -12.66 6.64
C ILE A 437 -6.50 -13.60 5.82
N SER A 438 -7.63 -13.99 6.37
CA SER A 438 -8.65 -14.81 5.70
C SER A 438 -10.02 -14.45 6.24
N PHE A 439 -11.04 -14.43 5.39
CA PHE A 439 -12.43 -14.15 5.74
C PHE A 439 -13.31 -14.53 4.55
N TYR A 440 -14.61 -14.69 4.80
CA TYR A 440 -15.58 -14.96 3.75
C TYR A 440 -15.87 -13.65 2.98
N PRO A 441 -15.49 -13.52 1.70
CA PRO A 441 -15.75 -12.28 0.96
C PRO A 441 -17.24 -12.07 0.74
N PRO A 442 -17.73 -10.82 0.76
CA PRO A 442 -19.10 -10.50 0.37
C PRO A 442 -19.44 -11.00 -1.03
N GLY A 443 -20.71 -11.36 -1.21
CA GLY A 443 -21.22 -11.83 -2.49
C GLY A 443 -21.48 -10.71 -3.50
N PHE A 444 -21.31 -11.00 -4.78
CA PHE A 444 -21.89 -10.20 -5.86
C PHE A 444 -22.68 -11.08 -6.84
N GLY A 445 -23.72 -10.50 -7.43
CA GLY A 445 -24.61 -11.12 -8.41
C GLY A 445 -24.52 -10.49 -9.80
N ASP A 446 -25.39 -10.95 -10.70
CA ASP A 446 -25.45 -10.43 -12.09
C ASP A 446 -25.96 -8.99 -12.14
N ASP A 447 -26.74 -8.58 -11.14
CA ASP A 447 -27.18 -7.20 -10.90
C ASP A 447 -26.01 -6.26 -10.52
N ASN A 448 -24.88 -6.84 -10.12
CA ASN A 448 -23.64 -6.12 -9.84
C ASN A 448 -22.69 -6.10 -11.04
N LEU A 449 -23.16 -6.47 -12.23
CA LEU A 449 -22.43 -6.37 -13.48
C LEU A 449 -23.18 -5.41 -14.42
N ASN A 450 -22.51 -4.40 -14.96
CA ASN A 450 -23.11 -3.54 -15.97
C ASN A 450 -23.27 -4.29 -17.32
N PRO A 451 -24.00 -3.75 -18.32
CA PRO A 451 -24.18 -4.41 -19.62
C PRO A 451 -22.88 -4.71 -20.38
N GLU A 452 -21.79 -4.03 -20.04
CA GLU A 452 -20.45 -4.23 -20.60
C GLU A 452 -19.62 -5.24 -19.78
N GLY A 453 -20.19 -5.83 -18.73
CA GLY A 453 -19.56 -6.82 -17.86
C GLY A 453 -18.67 -6.25 -16.74
N SER A 454 -18.63 -4.92 -16.56
CA SER A 454 -17.86 -4.27 -15.50
C SER A 454 -18.56 -4.35 -14.14
N PHE A 455 -17.77 -4.49 -13.08
CA PHE A 455 -18.25 -4.71 -11.73
C PHE A 455 -18.76 -3.43 -11.05
N LEU A 456 -19.96 -3.51 -10.48
CA LEU A 456 -20.59 -2.50 -9.64
C LEU A 456 -20.61 -3.00 -8.20
N LYS A 457 -19.95 -2.28 -7.29
CA LYS A 457 -19.87 -2.67 -5.88
C LYS A 457 -21.27 -2.82 -5.26
N PRO A 458 -21.58 -3.94 -4.58
CA PRO A 458 -22.80 -4.07 -3.77
C PRO A 458 -22.91 -2.98 -2.68
N PRO A 459 -24.09 -2.43 -2.41
CA PRO A 459 -24.26 -1.39 -1.39
C PRO A 459 -24.30 -1.95 0.03
N GLY A 460 -23.88 -1.13 1.00
CA GLY A 460 -23.99 -1.41 2.44
C GLY A 460 -22.72 -2.02 3.08
N PRO A 461 -22.71 -2.17 4.41
CA PRO A 461 -21.63 -2.83 5.14
C PRO A 461 -21.67 -4.34 4.92
N HIS A 462 -20.49 -4.95 4.76
CA HIS A 462 -20.34 -6.37 4.46
C HIS A 462 -19.82 -7.21 5.62
N GLY A 463 -19.33 -6.53 6.68
CA GLY A 463 -19.03 -7.11 7.99
C GLY A 463 -17.85 -8.07 8.04
N PRO A 464 -17.28 -8.29 9.25
CA PRO A 464 -16.59 -9.55 9.46
C PRO A 464 -17.61 -10.69 9.31
N VAL A 465 -17.37 -11.55 8.32
CA VAL A 465 -17.97 -12.88 8.28
C VAL A 465 -17.02 -13.83 8.98
N LEU A 466 -17.38 -14.22 10.20
CA LEU A 466 -16.59 -15.12 11.04
C LEU A 466 -16.98 -16.57 10.78
N MET A 467 -15.97 -17.43 10.67
CA MET A 467 -16.16 -18.86 10.44
C MET A 467 -16.29 -19.63 11.75
N TYR A 468 -17.21 -20.60 11.78
CA TYR A 468 -17.42 -21.51 12.90
C TYR A 468 -17.79 -22.91 12.41
N CYS A 469 -17.57 -23.93 13.26
CA CYS A 469 -18.09 -25.26 12.99
C CYS A 469 -19.60 -25.28 13.24
N LYS A 470 -20.39 -25.49 12.17
CA LYS A 470 -21.85 -25.59 12.25
C LYS A 470 -22.32 -26.95 12.76
N GLY A 471 -21.49 -27.99 12.61
CA GLY A 471 -21.79 -29.37 12.96
C GLY A 471 -21.02 -30.35 12.07
N PHE A 472 -21.39 -31.62 12.13
CA PHE A 472 -20.79 -32.67 11.32
C PHE A 472 -21.78 -33.19 10.26
N ASP A 473 -21.27 -33.59 9.10
CA ASP A 473 -22.07 -34.30 8.11
C ASP A 473 -22.25 -35.79 8.47
N ALA A 474 -22.97 -36.53 7.62
CA ALA A 474 -23.20 -37.96 7.80
C ALA A 474 -21.91 -38.80 7.75
N ASP A 475 -20.83 -38.27 7.16
CA ASP A 475 -19.53 -38.93 7.05
C ASP A 475 -18.59 -38.59 8.23
N GLY A 476 -19.06 -37.77 9.19
CA GLY A 476 -18.28 -37.31 10.35
C GLY A 476 -17.29 -36.18 10.03
N MET A 477 -17.46 -35.49 8.90
CA MET A 477 -16.64 -34.34 8.52
C MET A 477 -17.24 -33.02 9.04
N PRO A 478 -16.41 -32.09 9.56
CA PRO A 478 -16.89 -30.81 10.03
C PRO A 478 -17.44 -29.97 8.87
N ARG A 479 -18.57 -29.32 9.12
CA ARG A 479 -19.17 -28.34 8.21
C ARG A 479 -18.93 -26.95 8.77
N ILE A 480 -18.20 -26.15 8.00
CA ILE A 480 -17.90 -24.78 8.36
C ILE A 480 -18.99 -23.87 7.78
N ALA A 481 -19.39 -22.85 8.55
CA ALA A 481 -20.28 -21.81 8.07
C ALA A 481 -19.73 -20.43 8.45
N GLY A 482 -20.01 -19.44 7.60
CA GLY A 482 -19.78 -18.03 7.90
C GLY A 482 -20.99 -17.42 8.60
N LYS A 483 -20.75 -16.55 9.58
CA LYS A 483 -21.78 -15.72 10.20
C LYS A 483 -21.36 -14.26 10.11
N LEU A 484 -22.20 -13.43 9.49
CA LEU A 484 -22.08 -11.99 9.57
C LEU A 484 -22.29 -11.57 11.04
N VAL A 485 -21.32 -10.87 11.62
CA VAL A 485 -21.42 -10.38 12.99
C VAL A 485 -21.46 -8.85 12.98
N PHE A 486 -22.65 -8.29 13.23
CA PHE A 486 -22.87 -6.85 13.27
C PHE A 486 -23.76 -6.47 14.47
N PRO A 487 -23.33 -5.53 15.35
CA PRO A 487 -21.98 -4.93 15.39
C PRO A 487 -20.90 -5.98 15.70
N PRO A 488 -19.63 -5.73 15.37
CA PRO A 488 -18.55 -6.64 15.74
C PRO A 488 -18.48 -6.84 17.26
N PRO A 489 -18.05 -8.03 17.74
CA PRO A 489 -17.94 -8.31 19.17
C PRO A 489 -16.89 -7.40 19.82
N PRO A 490 -16.88 -7.25 21.16
CA PRO A 490 -15.79 -6.57 21.86
C PRO A 490 -14.45 -7.28 21.64
N VAL A 491 -13.35 -6.53 21.72
CA VAL A 491 -12.00 -7.11 21.76
C VAL A 491 -11.88 -8.06 22.94
N LYS A 492 -11.33 -9.26 22.70
CA LYS A 492 -11.07 -10.26 23.73
C LYS A 492 -9.68 -10.85 23.63
N THR A 493 -9.19 -11.33 24.77
CA THR A 493 -7.99 -12.16 24.86
C THR A 493 -8.41 -13.62 24.93
N TRP A 494 -7.82 -14.46 24.08
CA TRP A 494 -8.09 -15.88 24.01
C TRP A 494 -7.34 -16.64 25.11
N PRO A 495 -7.77 -17.87 25.48
CA PRO A 495 -7.13 -18.66 26.54
C PRO A 495 -5.64 -18.92 26.33
N ASP A 496 -5.18 -18.92 25.08
CA ASP A 496 -3.77 -19.07 24.69
C ASP A 496 -2.97 -17.76 24.76
N GLY A 497 -3.54 -16.69 25.34
CA GLY A 497 -2.89 -15.39 25.56
C GLY A 497 -2.90 -14.46 24.35
N VAL A 498 -3.36 -14.91 23.18
CA VAL A 498 -3.46 -14.06 21.99
C VAL A 498 -4.62 -13.07 22.15
N SER A 499 -4.33 -11.77 22.03
CA SER A 499 -5.34 -10.72 22.12
C SER A 499 -5.76 -10.24 20.73
N GLU A 500 -7.06 -10.07 20.54
CA GLU A 500 -7.59 -9.38 19.36
C GLU A 500 -7.22 -7.89 19.36
N THR A 501 -7.37 -7.23 18.22
CA THR A 501 -7.17 -5.78 18.11
C THR A 501 -8.49 -5.08 17.77
N GLU A 502 -8.50 -3.76 17.87
CA GLU A 502 -9.60 -2.92 17.39
C GLU A 502 -9.85 -3.07 15.87
N THR A 503 -8.86 -3.57 15.12
CA THR A 503 -8.93 -3.72 13.66
C THR A 503 -9.11 -5.16 13.20
N LEU A 504 -8.83 -6.15 14.04
CA LEU A 504 -8.79 -7.57 13.66
C LEU A 504 -9.51 -8.47 14.68
N ILE A 505 -10.26 -9.43 14.14
CA ILE A 505 -10.89 -10.52 14.89
C ILE A 505 -10.17 -11.82 14.55
N ARG A 506 -9.78 -12.59 15.57
CA ARG A 506 -9.18 -13.90 15.38
C ARG A 506 -10.26 -14.93 15.06
N GLN A 507 -10.00 -15.84 14.14
CA GLN A 507 -10.93 -16.91 13.77
C GLN A 507 -10.27 -18.28 13.54
N PRO A 508 -11.01 -19.40 13.65
CA PRO A 508 -10.44 -20.74 13.59
C PRO A 508 -10.11 -21.26 12.17
N PHE A 509 -10.76 -20.72 11.13
CA PHE A 509 -10.72 -21.30 9.79
C PHE A 509 -10.27 -20.30 8.72
N ILE A 510 -9.51 -20.82 7.76
CA ILE A 510 -9.42 -20.25 6.42
C ILE A 510 -10.80 -20.35 5.78
N ALA A 511 -11.18 -19.32 5.05
CA ALA A 511 -12.51 -19.19 4.47
C ALA A 511 -12.46 -18.96 2.97
N ALA A 512 -13.38 -19.59 2.24
CA ALA A 512 -13.77 -19.19 0.88
C ALA A 512 -12.60 -19.19 -0.13
N GLY A 513 -11.61 -20.07 0.08
CA GLY A 513 -10.40 -20.10 -0.76
C GLY A 513 -9.50 -18.87 -0.65
N LEU A 514 -9.87 -17.84 0.12
CA LEU A 514 -9.10 -16.62 0.32
C LEU A 514 -8.11 -16.79 1.47
N LEU A 515 -6.82 -16.64 1.18
CA LEU A 515 -5.75 -16.65 2.17
C LEU A 515 -4.65 -15.68 1.77
N PHE A 516 -4.25 -14.80 2.68
CA PHE A 516 -3.13 -13.89 2.49
C PHE A 516 -2.16 -13.92 3.67
N ALA A 517 -0.88 -14.23 3.41
CA ALA A 517 0.14 -14.33 4.43
C ALA A 517 1.54 -14.13 3.82
N ARG A 518 2.59 -14.18 4.66
CA ARG A 518 3.98 -14.34 4.19
C ARG A 518 4.11 -15.61 3.35
N ILE A 519 4.95 -15.58 2.32
CA ILE A 519 5.03 -16.66 1.32
C ILE A 519 5.42 -18.02 1.92
N SER A 520 6.11 -18.03 3.06
CA SER A 520 6.46 -19.24 3.81
C SER A 520 5.25 -20.07 4.25
N VAL A 521 4.05 -19.49 4.30
CA VAL A 521 2.80 -20.19 4.63
C VAL A 521 2.58 -21.46 3.78
N ILE A 522 3.06 -21.47 2.53
CA ILE A 522 2.86 -22.61 1.62
C ILE A 522 3.63 -23.85 2.06
N GLN A 523 4.69 -23.69 2.85
CA GLN A 523 5.48 -24.81 3.38
C GLN A 523 4.69 -25.55 4.45
N ASP A 524 4.09 -24.84 5.39
CA ASP A 524 3.30 -25.41 6.48
C ASP A 524 1.90 -25.89 5.98
N MET A 525 1.29 -25.14 5.05
CA MET A 525 -0.04 -25.43 4.51
C MET A 525 -0.06 -26.64 3.56
N TYR A 526 0.95 -26.76 2.68
CA TYR A 526 1.03 -27.82 1.68
C TYR A 526 2.18 -28.81 1.95
N GLY A 527 2.98 -28.65 3.00
CA GLY A 527 4.06 -29.60 3.27
C GLY A 527 5.09 -29.60 2.15
N ILE A 528 5.54 -28.43 1.71
CA ILE A 528 6.52 -28.28 0.63
C ILE A 528 7.87 -27.93 1.25
N SER A 529 8.88 -28.79 1.09
CA SER A 529 10.26 -28.49 1.51
C SER A 529 10.91 -27.51 0.53
N GLY A 530 11.66 -26.52 1.03
CA GLY A 530 12.28 -25.45 0.23
C GLY A 530 13.38 -25.86 -0.75
N GLU A 531 13.73 -27.16 -0.82
CA GLU A 531 14.72 -27.66 -1.78
C GLU A 531 14.06 -28.05 -3.10
N SER A 532 14.30 -27.22 -4.11
CA SER A 532 14.13 -27.62 -5.51
C SER A 532 15.29 -28.53 -5.89
N LYS A 533 15.04 -29.84 -5.95
CA LYS A 533 15.50 -30.72 -7.03
C LYS A 533 15.02 -32.16 -6.83
N THR A 534 14.27 -32.62 -7.83
CA THR A 534 14.27 -34.01 -8.32
C THR A 534 14.26 -35.10 -7.25
N THR A 535 13.10 -35.48 -6.75
CA THR A 535 12.80 -36.90 -6.42
C THR A 535 11.31 -37.04 -6.08
N ALA A 536 10.66 -37.97 -6.78
CA ALA A 536 9.34 -38.56 -6.56
C ALA A 536 8.14 -37.62 -6.34
N GLN A 537 7.12 -37.77 -7.19
CA GLN A 537 5.72 -37.54 -6.85
C GLN A 537 5.34 -38.43 -5.64
N ALA A 538 5.72 -38.05 -4.42
CA ALA A 538 4.99 -38.51 -3.26
C ALA A 538 3.58 -37.92 -3.38
N SER A 539 2.62 -38.79 -3.74
CA SER A 539 1.21 -38.48 -3.77
C SER A 539 0.75 -38.30 -2.34
N GLU A 540 0.32 -37.10 -1.98
CA GLU A 540 -0.38 -36.87 -0.70
C GLU A 540 -1.71 -37.63 -0.61
N ASN A 541 -2.15 -38.30 -1.68
CA ASN A 541 -3.39 -39.08 -1.69
C ASN A 541 -4.66 -38.26 -1.36
N LEU A 542 -4.59 -36.93 -1.45
CA LEU A 542 -5.70 -35.98 -1.25
C LEU A 542 -6.48 -35.63 -2.54
N GLU A 543 -6.43 -36.51 -3.53
CA GLU A 543 -7.19 -36.37 -4.78
C GLU A 543 -8.71 -36.37 -4.50
N GLY A 544 -9.40 -35.37 -5.03
CA GLY A 544 -10.83 -35.17 -4.82
C GLY A 544 -11.17 -34.47 -3.50
N LEU A 545 -10.18 -33.99 -2.74
CA LEU A 545 -10.45 -33.20 -1.54
C LEU A 545 -11.05 -31.84 -1.92
N PHE A 546 -12.31 -31.65 -1.52
CA PHE A 546 -13.03 -30.39 -1.59
C PHE A 546 -13.56 -30.05 -0.19
N PHE A 547 -14.47 -30.87 0.34
CA PHE A 547 -14.94 -30.75 1.71
C PHE A 547 -13.88 -31.32 2.67
N GLY A 548 -13.35 -30.46 3.53
CA GLY A 548 -12.28 -30.79 4.48
C GLY A 548 -10.95 -30.10 4.18
N GLU A 549 -10.78 -29.50 3.00
CA GLU A 549 -9.59 -28.71 2.65
C GLU A 549 -9.36 -27.58 3.67
N GLU A 550 -10.37 -26.74 3.88
CA GLU A 550 -10.27 -25.60 4.80
C GLU A 550 -9.96 -26.04 6.23
N SER A 551 -10.60 -27.12 6.71
CA SER A 551 -10.36 -27.68 8.04
C SER A 551 -8.93 -28.23 8.17
N LEU A 552 -8.46 -29.01 7.19
CA LEU A 552 -7.12 -29.58 7.18
C LEU A 552 -6.07 -28.47 7.17
N CYS A 553 -6.17 -27.52 6.23
CA CYS A 553 -5.22 -26.42 6.11
C CYS A 553 -5.20 -25.55 7.37
N SER A 554 -6.37 -25.26 7.96
CA SER A 554 -6.46 -24.45 9.19
C SER A 554 -5.81 -25.14 10.38
N ALA A 555 -6.08 -26.44 10.58
CA ALA A 555 -5.46 -27.22 11.65
C ALA A 555 -3.95 -27.34 11.48
N ARG A 556 -3.48 -27.59 10.25
CA ARG A 556 -2.04 -27.62 9.93
C ARG A 556 -1.39 -26.28 10.28
N LEU A 557 -1.95 -25.18 9.81
CA LEU A 557 -1.39 -23.85 10.04
C LEU A 557 -1.41 -23.49 11.53
N TYR A 558 -2.51 -23.73 12.23
CA TYR A 558 -2.60 -23.49 13.68
C TYR A 558 -1.53 -24.26 14.46
N THR A 559 -1.38 -25.56 14.19
CA THR A 559 -0.39 -26.41 14.86
C THR A 559 1.06 -26.06 14.50
N HIS A 560 1.29 -25.36 13.38
CA HIS A 560 2.56 -24.72 13.00
C HIS A 560 2.70 -23.29 13.52
N GLY A 561 1.80 -22.83 14.39
CA GLY A 561 1.88 -21.54 15.09
C GLY A 561 1.28 -20.35 14.35
N TRP A 562 0.50 -20.57 13.29
CA TRP A 562 -0.16 -19.48 12.56
C TRP A 562 -1.48 -19.07 13.20
N ASP A 563 -1.76 -17.76 13.18
CA ASP A 563 -3.04 -17.18 13.55
C ASP A 563 -3.79 -16.63 12.35
N ILE A 564 -5.11 -16.87 12.32
CA ILE A 564 -5.99 -16.45 11.24
C ILE A 564 -6.85 -15.28 11.72
N TRP A 565 -6.87 -14.22 10.92
CA TRP A 565 -7.48 -12.95 11.25
C TRP A 565 -8.46 -12.49 10.15
N ALA A 566 -9.59 -11.95 10.57
CA ALA A 566 -10.54 -11.23 9.73
C ALA A 566 -10.55 -9.73 10.09
N PRO A 567 -10.84 -8.83 9.14
CA PRO A 567 -11.08 -7.42 9.45
C PRO A 567 -12.25 -7.27 10.42
N ARG A 568 -12.08 -6.50 11.51
CA ARG A 568 -13.17 -6.21 12.46
C ARG A 568 -14.17 -5.21 11.88
N ASP A 569 -13.65 -4.22 11.16
CA ASP A 569 -14.45 -3.14 10.59
C ASP A 569 -15.27 -3.65 9.40
N PRO A 570 -16.62 -3.57 9.47
CA PRO A 570 -17.51 -4.01 8.41
C PRO A 570 -17.37 -3.25 7.08
N GLU A 571 -16.69 -2.10 7.08
CA GLU A 571 -16.43 -1.27 5.91
C GLU A 571 -15.06 -1.56 5.26
N VAL A 572 -14.20 -2.35 5.91
CA VAL A 572 -12.92 -2.78 5.35
C VAL A 572 -13.14 -3.91 4.35
N GLU A 573 -13.10 -3.53 3.08
CA GLU A 573 -13.27 -4.44 1.94
C GLU A 573 -11.95 -4.66 1.22
N ILE A 574 -11.76 -5.90 0.75
CA ILE A 574 -10.63 -6.28 -0.13
C ILE A 574 -11.14 -6.80 -1.47
N GLY A 575 -12.17 -7.65 -1.43
CA GLY A 575 -12.77 -8.21 -2.63
C GLY A 575 -14.11 -8.88 -2.35
N PHE A 576 -14.77 -9.25 -3.43
CA PHE A 576 -16.09 -9.84 -3.51
C PHE A 576 -16.00 -11.16 -4.26
N HIS A 577 -16.92 -12.07 -3.98
CA HIS A 577 -16.96 -13.41 -4.53
C HIS A 577 -18.28 -13.67 -5.25
N ARG A 578 -18.22 -14.30 -6.43
CA ARG A 578 -19.42 -14.70 -7.17
C ARG A 578 -19.91 -16.06 -6.68
N TRP A 579 -20.80 -16.04 -5.68
CA TRP A 579 -21.32 -17.29 -5.08
C TRP A 579 -22.22 -18.10 -6.00
N ASN A 580 -22.88 -17.45 -6.97
CA ASN A 580 -23.69 -18.13 -7.97
C ASN A 580 -22.79 -19.03 -8.84
N ARG A 581 -23.17 -20.29 -9.02
CA ARG A 581 -22.40 -21.28 -9.81
C ARG A 581 -23.07 -21.65 -11.13
N ALA A 582 -24.31 -21.20 -11.37
CA ALA A 582 -25.13 -21.65 -12.50
C ALA A 582 -24.53 -21.29 -13.88
N TYR A 583 -23.65 -20.29 -13.93
CA TYR A 583 -23.02 -19.83 -15.18
C TYR A 583 -21.79 -20.65 -15.60
N ARG A 584 -21.28 -21.54 -14.74
CA ARG A 584 -20.01 -22.26 -14.97
C ARG A 584 -20.09 -23.75 -14.69
N HIS A 585 -19.15 -24.47 -15.27
CA HIS A 585 -18.90 -25.85 -14.91
C HIS A 585 -18.32 -25.96 -13.50
N THR A 586 -18.53 -27.11 -12.89
CA THR A 586 -17.96 -27.42 -11.57
C THR A 586 -17.25 -28.74 -11.64
N PHE A 587 -16.16 -28.87 -10.88
CA PHE A 587 -15.35 -30.09 -10.82
C PHE A 587 -16.18 -31.35 -10.50
N TRP A 588 -17.36 -31.21 -9.90
CA TRP A 588 -18.28 -32.30 -9.62
C TRP A 588 -18.71 -33.10 -10.85
N GLU A 589 -18.61 -32.54 -12.07
CA GLU A 589 -18.85 -33.30 -13.31
C GLU A 589 -17.87 -34.48 -13.47
N ASN A 590 -16.67 -34.38 -12.89
CA ASN A 590 -15.69 -35.48 -12.85
C ASN A 590 -15.96 -36.48 -11.71
N CYS A 591 -16.82 -36.14 -10.74
CA CYS A 591 -17.09 -36.94 -9.56
C CYS A 591 -18.32 -37.88 -9.70
N GLY A 592 -18.89 -38.00 -10.90
CA GLY A 592 -20.15 -38.71 -11.11
C GLY A 592 -21.35 -37.87 -10.65
N ALA A 593 -22.47 -37.96 -11.37
CA ALA A 593 -23.65 -37.14 -11.13
C ALA A 593 -24.17 -37.29 -9.69
N GLN A 594 -24.62 -36.19 -9.10
CA GLN A 594 -25.36 -36.20 -7.84
C GLN A 594 -26.55 -37.19 -7.90
N THR A 595 -26.86 -37.75 -6.72
CA THR A 595 -27.99 -38.64 -6.38
C THR A 595 -27.82 -40.13 -6.66
N VAL A 596 -27.39 -40.88 -5.64
CA VAL A 596 -28.12 -42.10 -5.28
C VAL A 596 -28.19 -42.21 -3.76
N ASN A 597 -29.42 -42.29 -3.25
CA ASN A 597 -29.78 -42.63 -1.88
C ASN A 597 -29.52 -44.12 -1.54
N ASP A 598 -28.77 -44.86 -2.36
CA ASP A 598 -28.68 -46.31 -2.23
C ASP A 598 -27.24 -46.78 -2.37
N GLY A 599 -26.59 -47.05 -1.24
CA GLY A 599 -25.69 -48.19 -0.96
C GLY A 599 -24.64 -48.67 -1.98
N GLY A 600 -24.32 -47.94 -3.05
CA GLY A 600 -23.45 -48.38 -4.14
C GLY A 600 -22.22 -47.48 -4.30
N LYS A 601 -21.04 -48.01 -4.03
CA LYS A 601 -19.75 -47.34 -4.21
C LYS A 601 -19.35 -47.35 -5.69
N ASP A 602 -19.50 -46.22 -6.40
CA ASP A 602 -18.85 -46.02 -7.70
C ASP A 602 -17.34 -45.75 -7.50
N GLY A 603 -16.49 -46.34 -8.34
CA GLY A 603 -15.03 -46.33 -8.23
C GLY A 603 -14.38 -44.94 -8.32
N ARG A 604 -15.12 -43.91 -8.72
CA ARG A 604 -14.68 -42.50 -8.81
C ARG A 604 -14.92 -41.69 -7.54
N ASP A 605 -15.71 -42.20 -6.59
CA ASP A 605 -15.88 -41.63 -5.24
C ASP A 605 -14.78 -42.09 -4.25
N VAL A 606 -13.90 -43.00 -4.68
CA VAL A 606 -12.83 -43.57 -3.85
C VAL A 606 -11.79 -42.51 -3.46
N GLY A 607 -11.46 -41.57 -4.36
CA GLY A 607 -10.49 -40.50 -4.08
C GLY A 607 -10.99 -39.52 -3.01
N LYS A 608 -12.23 -39.04 -3.17
CA LYS A 608 -12.90 -38.18 -2.18
C LYS A 608 -13.00 -38.89 -0.83
N TYR A 609 -13.51 -40.13 -0.82
CA TYR A 609 -13.64 -40.92 0.41
C TYR A 609 -12.27 -41.10 1.09
N ARG A 610 -11.25 -41.55 0.35
CA ARG A 610 -9.88 -41.72 0.86
C ARG A 610 -9.34 -40.43 1.48
N SER A 611 -9.50 -39.31 0.78
CA SER A 611 -9.05 -37.99 1.25
C SER A 611 -9.76 -37.58 2.53
N GLN A 612 -11.08 -37.78 2.62
CA GLN A 612 -11.86 -37.46 3.82
C GLN A 612 -11.51 -38.38 5.00
N GLN A 613 -11.26 -39.68 4.77
CA GLN A 613 -10.80 -40.58 5.82
C GLN A 613 -9.44 -40.15 6.36
N LEU A 614 -8.52 -39.77 5.47
CA LEU A 614 -7.22 -39.24 5.88
C LEU A 614 -7.36 -37.95 6.69
N VAL A 615 -8.19 -37.00 6.24
CA VAL A 615 -8.46 -35.77 6.99
C VAL A 615 -9.06 -36.08 8.37
N LYS A 616 -10.04 -36.99 8.45
CA LYS A 616 -10.61 -37.39 9.76
C LYS A 616 -9.56 -38.00 10.68
N LYS A 617 -8.68 -38.84 10.16
CA LYS A 617 -7.61 -39.44 10.97
C LYS A 617 -6.60 -38.39 11.44
N VAL A 618 -6.18 -37.49 10.55
CA VAL A 618 -5.27 -36.36 10.89
C VAL A 618 -5.90 -35.43 11.93
N LEU A 619 -7.19 -35.16 11.82
CA LEU A 619 -7.93 -34.31 12.74
C LEU A 619 -8.48 -35.07 13.96
N GLU A 620 -8.15 -36.35 14.16
CA GLU A 620 -8.69 -37.20 15.24
C GLU A 620 -10.22 -37.11 15.36
N LEU A 621 -10.93 -37.24 14.24
CA LEU A 621 -12.40 -37.19 14.13
C LEU A 621 -13.03 -38.58 13.91
N ASP A 622 -12.21 -39.60 13.63
CA ASP A 622 -12.66 -40.98 13.43
C ASP A 622 -12.81 -41.78 14.73
N GLY A 623 -12.59 -41.13 15.88
CA GLY A 623 -12.62 -41.75 17.21
C GLY A 623 -11.35 -42.57 17.52
N SER A 624 -10.37 -42.61 16.62
CA SER A 624 -9.06 -43.17 16.91
C SER A 624 -8.20 -42.12 17.61
N SER A 625 -7.77 -42.43 18.83
CA SER A 625 -6.90 -41.54 19.62
C SER A 625 -5.42 -41.66 19.24
N ASP A 626 -5.10 -42.38 18.15
CA ASP A 626 -3.72 -42.71 17.79
C ASP A 626 -3.28 -42.05 16.48
N VAL A 627 -2.95 -40.76 16.57
CA VAL A 627 -2.25 -40.03 15.49
C VAL A 627 -0.87 -40.63 15.21
N ARG A 628 -0.29 -41.43 16.11
CA ARG A 628 0.97 -42.16 15.87
C ARG A 628 0.79 -43.32 14.90
N ALA A 629 -0.45 -43.74 14.64
CA ALA A 629 -0.79 -44.71 13.60
C ALA A 629 -0.86 -44.09 12.20
N LEU A 630 -0.61 -42.77 12.04
CA LEU A 630 -0.28 -42.18 10.75
C LEU A 630 1.15 -42.60 10.38
N ASP A 631 1.39 -42.78 9.09
CA ASP A 631 2.75 -43.05 8.60
C ASP A 631 3.68 -41.84 8.84
N GLU A 632 4.97 -42.02 8.54
CA GLU A 632 5.98 -40.95 8.64
C GLU A 632 5.63 -39.71 7.80
N GLU A 633 4.71 -39.83 6.82
CA GLU A 633 4.31 -38.75 5.93
C GLU A 633 3.25 -37.84 6.55
N TRP A 634 2.30 -38.39 7.34
CA TRP A 634 1.14 -37.66 7.88
C TRP A 634 1.14 -37.45 9.40
N GLY A 635 2.07 -38.07 10.13
CA GLY A 635 2.18 -37.96 11.59
C GLY A 635 2.57 -36.57 12.13
N LEU A 636 2.70 -36.47 13.46
CA LEU A 636 3.04 -35.21 14.13
C LEU A 636 4.46 -34.73 13.82
N GLY A 637 4.58 -33.51 13.30
CA GLY A 637 5.81 -32.88 12.82
C GLY A 637 6.34 -33.48 11.52
N SER A 638 5.54 -34.28 10.82
CA SER A 638 5.88 -34.73 9.48
C SER A 638 5.65 -33.61 8.45
N ARG A 639 6.10 -33.87 7.23
CA ARG A 639 5.97 -32.96 6.10
C ARG A 639 4.51 -32.61 5.78
N ASN A 640 3.60 -33.59 5.76
CA ASN A 640 2.21 -33.36 5.37
C ASN A 640 1.24 -33.35 6.56
N GLY A 641 1.74 -33.63 7.76
CA GLY A 641 0.97 -33.72 9.01
C GLY A 641 0.84 -32.40 9.77
N LEU A 642 0.57 -32.53 11.07
CA LEU A 642 0.38 -31.41 12.00
C LEU A 642 1.70 -30.89 12.55
N GLY A 643 1.74 -29.60 12.90
CA GLY A 643 2.91 -28.97 13.52
C GLY A 643 3.05 -29.32 15.00
N ARG A 644 4.21 -28.97 15.58
CA ARG A 644 4.55 -29.24 17.00
C ARG A 644 4.41 -28.02 17.92
N ILE A 645 3.94 -26.88 17.40
CA ILE A 645 3.95 -25.60 18.13
C ILE A 645 2.71 -25.49 19.03
N ARG A 646 1.54 -25.88 18.53
CA ARG A 646 0.26 -25.84 19.28
C ARG A 646 -0.45 -27.18 19.19
N LEU A 647 -1.28 -27.50 20.18
CA LEU A 647 -2.01 -28.76 20.21
C LEU A 647 -3.22 -28.70 19.28
N LEU A 648 -3.54 -29.84 18.64
CA LEU A 648 -4.77 -29.98 17.85
C LEU A 648 -6.04 -29.78 18.71
N ALA A 649 -5.98 -30.23 19.98
CA ALA A 649 -7.09 -30.07 20.93
C ALA A 649 -7.47 -28.60 21.13
N ASP A 650 -6.48 -27.71 21.27
CA ASP A 650 -6.69 -26.26 21.44
C ASP A 650 -7.36 -25.66 20.19
N TRP A 651 -6.98 -26.14 18.99
CA TRP A 651 -7.64 -25.73 17.75
C TRP A 651 -9.10 -26.21 17.68
N LYS A 652 -9.38 -27.44 18.10
CA LYS A 652 -10.76 -27.98 18.15
C LYS A 652 -11.65 -27.17 19.10
N GLU A 653 -11.12 -26.80 20.27
CA GLU A 653 -11.80 -25.90 21.20
C GLU A 653 -12.07 -24.53 20.56
N LEU A 654 -11.07 -23.94 19.89
CA LEU A 654 -11.19 -22.68 19.14
C LEU A 654 -12.28 -22.75 18.06
N CYS A 655 -12.44 -23.91 17.42
CA CYS A 655 -13.46 -24.15 16.40
C CYS A 655 -14.89 -24.32 16.95
N GLY A 656 -15.04 -24.53 18.27
CA GLY A 656 -16.28 -25.00 18.87
C GLY A 656 -16.60 -26.47 18.53
N MET A 657 -15.58 -27.28 18.26
CA MET A 657 -15.68 -28.74 18.07
C MET A 657 -15.40 -29.46 19.40
N SER A 658 -16.24 -29.19 20.41
CA SER A 658 -16.20 -29.89 21.70
C SER A 658 -17.26 -30.99 21.77
#